data_AF-B6JCK2-F1
#
_entry.id   AF-B6JCK2-F1
#
_cell.length_a   1.000
_cell.length_b   1.000
_cell.length_c   1.000
_cell.angle_alpha   90.00
_cell.angle_beta   90.00
_cell.angle_gamma   90.00
#
_symmetry.space_group_name_H-M   'P 1'
#
loop_
_entity.id
_entity.type
_entity.pdbx_description
1 polymer ?
#
loop_
_entity_poly.entity_id
_entity_poly.type
_entity_poly.pdbx_seq_one_letter_code
_entity_poly.pdbx_strand_id
1 'polypeptide(L)'
;MRTQAKSAQSRANYRYGIAASSLAAALGLLGSVSLACADDGAAPSWFAAPVLNYKAPAGAAYVAPKPFWAEDPATRLRVEYLMLYRKGPGATALTVANGPSRYVPVFSSELDTKDRTAAGFRATIDAQLFDTPVEFSAFYSTPFQTERLLSGLSTGSGTGAIRTNTTYADPTLNPNCGCSPNGTPLNYTNSQTIDKLYLNHSSQLFGAEANAKSVFGIPGLMLGVRSFYFGEDLNSVTTKFNSTTAIDAVSIQTRNYLLGPQIGFEGMFDIAPGIKIGGSAKAGLYANFIERERSYISRNQTQARALQNYTNGTGFAQAYELNPRIEVAVMPGVALTAGGTFLWLNNVSTVFPQYATVTDTGDRNMRAKDKVFYYGLQAGLKIDLDTLGKYSPPPMRKRYLEARILESQGATPLPFMVYGDINRMALSWNDGVQRDTRVVDNYSAPSIFGARGAIEIARGWTTGFHAEVGLLQARSIAVSQDLPGGEKDWALDLRYLDWFIRSNRYGKITVGHTSTATDGAVLNDFSGTNAAASANIAMIGGDLMLRSADALDTGSGSLITRTSIGDFVGGATIDTLRRNVVHYETPTYKGFDFGVAAREKFWDVALNYRANLANWRFRASVGYLRDTEGSREDLGFKKDRREWKGSASVIHDPTGLFVTTAFVNRQFRGFDSSNQATFGENMVDQLGNVIPGTHRPDLRFGYLKTGLRKQFTPLGDTKFYAETAIAKNGLTGLREGGPKVVTASTLNMIGAGVMQDIDAYNMQVYLGFRHYAFNIEGLRDSNSQPGGVIASPAPIKDINLVFSGVRFRF
;
A
#
# COMPACT_ATOMS: atom_id res chain seq x y z
N MET A 1 38.20 41.87 39.28
CA MET A 1 39.22 40.91 38.79
C MET A 1 38.48 39.86 37.97
N ARG A 2 38.48 39.99 36.63
CA ARG A 2 39.36 39.25 35.68
C ARG A 2 39.22 37.74 35.90
N THR A 3 38.66 36.92 35.00
CA THR A 3 38.93 36.72 33.55
C THR A 3 37.82 35.81 32.97
N GLN A 4 37.07 36.21 31.93
CA GLN A 4 37.25 35.94 30.48
C GLN A 4 37.13 34.47 30.00
N ALA A 5 36.04 34.17 29.29
CA ALA A 5 35.99 33.73 27.86
C ALA A 5 34.50 33.63 27.41
N LYS A 6 33.90 34.63 26.74
CA LYS A 6 33.79 34.84 25.27
C LYS A 6 33.08 33.69 24.52
N SER A 7 31.77 33.85 24.25
CA SER A 7 31.13 34.20 22.94
C SER A 7 30.93 32.98 22.01
N ALA A 8 29.77 32.71 21.39
CA ALA A 8 28.83 33.63 20.78
C ALA A 8 27.39 33.05 20.70
N GLN A 9 26.41 33.94 20.79
CA GLN A 9 25.06 33.75 20.29
C GLN A 9 25.10 33.67 18.75
N SER A 10 24.42 32.67 18.17
CA SER A 10 23.78 32.85 16.87
C SER A 10 22.37 32.25 16.93
N ARG A 11 21.38 33.12 16.68
CA ARG A 11 20.05 32.71 16.26
C ARG A 11 20.19 32.12 14.86
N ALA A 12 19.76 30.88 14.67
CA ALA A 12 19.56 30.32 13.33
C ALA A 12 18.15 29.72 13.26
N ASN A 13 17.23 30.53 12.73
CA ASN A 13 16.02 30.04 12.11
C ASN A 13 16.40 29.00 11.04
N TYR A 14 16.02 27.73 11.21
CA TYR A 14 15.94 26.80 10.09
C TYR A 14 14.49 26.34 9.91
N ARG A 15 13.97 26.72 8.75
CA ARG A 15 12.60 26.55 8.29
C ARG A 15 12.31 25.07 8.05
N TYR A 16 11.22 24.58 8.65
CA TYR A 16 10.47 23.45 8.12
C TYR A 16 9.85 23.87 6.78
N GLY A 17 10.29 23.27 5.68
CA GLY A 17 9.80 23.65 4.36
C GLY A 17 10.60 23.09 3.20
N ILE A 18 10.80 21.78 3.12
CA ILE A 18 11.30 21.11 1.91
C ILE A 18 10.56 19.78 1.75
N ALA A 19 9.31 19.86 1.31
CA ALA A 19 8.53 18.75 0.75
C ALA A 19 7.28 19.28 -0.01
N ALA A 20 6.77 20.45 0.39
CA ALA A 20 5.63 21.11 -0.27
C ALA A 20 6.03 22.18 -1.31
N SER A 21 7.28 22.63 -1.36
CA SER A 21 7.75 23.73 -2.20
C SER A 21 8.23 23.31 -3.60
N SER A 22 8.61 22.04 -3.80
CA SER A 22 9.10 21.54 -5.10
C SER A 22 7.97 21.26 -6.10
N LEU A 23 6.74 20.97 -5.64
CA LEU A 23 5.58 20.77 -6.52
C LEU A 23 4.90 22.11 -6.89
N ALA A 24 4.94 23.10 -6.00
CA ALA A 24 4.45 24.46 -6.29
C ALA A 24 5.41 25.26 -7.19
N ALA A 25 6.73 25.02 -7.12
CA ALA A 25 7.70 25.66 -8.01
C ALA A 25 7.61 25.13 -9.46
N ALA A 26 7.20 23.88 -9.67
CA ALA A 26 6.97 23.31 -11.00
C ALA A 26 5.66 23.78 -11.65
N LEU A 27 4.65 24.18 -10.85
CA LEU A 27 3.35 24.67 -11.33
C LEU A 27 3.21 26.21 -11.31
N GLY A 28 4.08 26.92 -10.57
CA GLY A 28 4.09 28.38 -10.48
C GLY A 28 4.86 29.10 -11.60
N LEU A 29 5.57 28.37 -12.47
CA LEU A 29 6.33 28.93 -13.59
C LEU A 29 5.52 29.13 -14.89
N LEU A 30 4.21 28.87 -14.86
CA LEU A 30 3.29 29.09 -15.99
C LEU A 30 2.33 30.28 -15.79
N GLY A 31 2.53 31.11 -14.75
CA GLY A 31 1.52 32.05 -14.27
C GLY A 31 1.83 33.55 -14.31
N SER A 32 2.94 34.01 -14.89
CA SER A 32 3.23 35.45 -14.89
C SER A 32 4.14 35.90 -16.02
N VAL A 33 3.56 36.28 -17.15
CA VAL A 33 4.14 37.31 -18.02
C VAL A 33 3.02 38.26 -18.41
N SER A 34 2.91 39.35 -17.66
CA SER A 34 2.17 40.54 -18.06
C SER A 34 2.99 41.31 -19.11
N LEU A 35 2.31 41.81 -20.13
CA LEU A 35 2.78 42.74 -21.16
C LEU A 35 3.64 43.88 -20.56
N ALA A 36 4.82 44.10 -21.13
CA ALA A 36 5.50 45.40 -21.11
C ALA A 36 6.39 45.56 -22.35
N CYS A 37 6.31 46.76 -22.92
CA CYS A 37 6.88 47.26 -24.17
C CYS A 37 8.41 47.37 -24.17
N ALA A 38 8.98 47.39 -25.38
CA ALA A 38 10.38 47.55 -25.75
C ALA A 38 11.08 48.81 -25.19
N ASP A 39 12.42 48.74 -25.04
CA ASP A 39 13.36 49.71 -25.64
C ASP A 39 14.83 49.22 -25.53
N ASP A 40 15.47 49.20 -26.72
CA ASP A 40 16.86 49.51 -27.11
C ASP A 40 18.08 49.19 -26.23
N GLY A 41 19.04 48.45 -26.82
CA GLY A 41 20.45 48.44 -26.40
C GLY A 41 21.26 47.24 -26.92
N ALA A 42 22.17 47.48 -27.86
CA ALA A 42 22.86 46.49 -28.72
C ALA A 42 23.88 45.53 -28.04
N ALA A 43 24.20 44.47 -28.80
CA ALA A 43 24.92 43.21 -28.49
C ALA A 43 26.47 43.28 -28.38
N PRO A 44 27.15 42.14 -28.09
CA PRO A 44 27.75 41.31 -29.18
C PRO A 44 27.60 39.78 -28.93
N SER A 45 27.00 38.97 -29.81
CA SER A 45 27.48 38.36 -31.07
C SER A 45 28.53 37.24 -30.95
N TRP A 46 28.10 35.96 -30.90
CA TRP A 46 28.92 34.77 -31.26
C TRP A 46 28.21 33.72 -32.14
N PHE A 47 27.02 33.99 -32.66
CA PHE A 47 26.42 33.15 -33.72
C PHE A 47 25.76 34.04 -34.78
N ALA A 48 26.47 34.28 -35.88
CA ALA A 48 25.89 34.83 -37.10
C ALA A 48 25.83 33.71 -38.14
N ALA A 49 24.62 33.25 -38.46
CA ALA A 49 24.37 32.43 -39.64
C ALA A 49 24.36 33.31 -40.90
N PRO A 50 24.75 32.80 -42.08
CA PRO A 50 24.76 33.59 -43.31
C PRO A 50 23.33 33.98 -43.73
N VAL A 51 23.17 35.23 -44.16
CA VAL A 51 21.92 35.72 -44.77
C VAL A 51 21.83 35.15 -46.19
N LEU A 52 20.96 34.16 -46.38
CA LEU A 52 20.50 33.75 -47.71
C LEU A 52 19.46 34.77 -48.20
N ASN A 53 19.88 35.62 -49.14
CA ASN A 53 19.00 36.53 -49.86
C ASN A 53 18.18 35.74 -50.88
N TYR A 54 16.90 35.50 -50.60
CA TYR A 54 15.95 35.01 -51.60
C TYR A 54 14.83 36.03 -51.79
N LYS A 55 14.89 36.81 -52.89
CA LYS A 55 13.74 37.56 -53.38
C LYS A 55 12.80 36.58 -54.07
N ALA A 56 11.64 36.29 -53.47
CA ALA A 56 10.58 35.54 -54.14
C ALA A 56 9.93 36.42 -55.23
N PRO A 57 9.68 35.91 -56.45
CA PRO A 57 8.69 36.49 -57.34
C PRO A 57 7.28 36.17 -56.82
N ALA A 58 6.37 37.14 -56.92
CA ALA A 58 4.99 36.99 -56.50
C ALA A 58 4.25 35.93 -57.36
N GLY A 59 3.54 35.02 -56.68
CA GLY A 59 2.49 34.20 -57.29
C GLY A 59 2.90 32.82 -57.80
N ALA A 60 3.07 31.85 -56.90
CA ALA A 60 2.82 30.43 -57.18
C ALA A 60 2.62 29.68 -55.86
N ALA A 61 1.46 29.05 -55.67
CA ALA A 61 1.19 28.19 -54.53
C ALA A 61 2.07 26.94 -54.60
N TYR A 62 3.10 26.88 -53.75
CA TYR A 62 3.89 25.66 -53.54
C TYR A 62 3.15 24.78 -52.53
N VAL A 63 2.42 23.77 -53.01
CA VAL A 63 1.99 22.66 -52.16
C VAL A 63 3.22 21.78 -51.95
N ALA A 64 3.82 21.84 -50.77
CA ALA A 64 4.91 20.93 -50.40
C ALA A 64 4.40 19.48 -50.48
N PRO A 65 5.16 18.53 -51.06
CA PRO A 65 4.79 17.12 -51.00
C PRO A 65 4.79 16.68 -49.53
N LYS A 66 3.71 16.00 -49.11
CA LYS A 66 3.61 15.41 -47.76
C LYS A 66 4.83 14.51 -47.54
N PRO A 67 5.60 14.68 -46.45
CA PRO A 67 6.70 13.78 -46.15
C PRO A 67 6.16 12.37 -45.90
N PHE A 68 6.92 11.37 -46.34
CA PHE A 68 6.60 9.93 -46.30
C PHE A 68 6.39 9.34 -44.87
N TRP A 69 6.33 10.18 -43.84
CA TRP A 69 6.30 9.82 -42.42
C TRP A 69 5.32 10.65 -41.57
N ALA A 70 4.43 11.43 -42.18
CA ALA A 70 3.42 12.17 -41.43
C ALA A 70 2.18 11.30 -41.14
N GLU A 71 2.26 10.45 -40.12
CA GLU A 71 1.04 10.02 -39.42
C GLU A 71 0.58 11.19 -38.52
N ASP A 72 -0.69 11.58 -38.63
CA ASP A 72 -1.36 12.47 -37.65
C ASP A 72 -1.07 11.94 -36.23
N PRO A 73 -0.78 12.79 -35.23
CA PRO A 73 -0.42 12.35 -33.89
C PRO A 73 -1.65 11.80 -33.18
N ALA A 74 -2.01 10.54 -33.48
CA ALA A 74 -3.08 9.85 -32.82
C ALA A 74 -2.73 9.72 -31.33
N THR A 75 -3.66 10.00 -30.41
CA THR A 75 -3.50 9.61 -29.01
C THR A 75 -3.47 8.09 -28.95
N ARG A 76 -2.40 7.48 -28.43
CA ARG A 76 -2.24 6.02 -28.39
C ARG A 76 -2.12 5.54 -26.97
N LEU A 77 -2.88 4.50 -26.61
CA LEU A 77 -2.74 3.78 -25.35
C LEU A 77 -2.14 2.40 -25.63
N ARG A 78 -1.09 2.04 -24.90
CA ARG A 78 -0.53 0.70 -24.89
C ARG A 78 -0.55 0.16 -23.47
N VAL A 79 -1.06 -1.05 -23.29
CA VAL A 79 -1.06 -1.76 -22.01
C VAL A 79 -0.38 -3.09 -22.21
N GLU A 80 0.66 -3.37 -21.43
CA GLU A 80 1.51 -4.55 -21.57
C GLU A 80 1.60 -5.28 -20.23
N TYR A 81 1.33 -6.58 -20.25
CA TYR A 81 1.72 -7.50 -19.19
C TYR A 81 3.20 -7.82 -19.33
N LEU A 82 3.92 -7.85 -18.20
CA LEU A 82 5.34 -8.14 -18.10
C LEU A 82 5.51 -9.42 -17.28
N MET A 83 6.32 -10.35 -17.78
CA MET A 83 6.79 -11.52 -17.04
C MET A 83 8.30 -11.36 -16.85
N LEU A 84 8.71 -10.90 -15.67
CA LEU A 84 10.07 -10.47 -15.40
C LEU A 84 10.84 -11.50 -14.58
N TYR A 85 12.11 -11.68 -14.92
CA TYR A 85 13.14 -12.34 -14.12
C TYR A 85 14.09 -11.28 -13.55
N ARG A 86 14.63 -11.56 -12.38
CA ARG A 86 15.72 -10.78 -11.76
C ARG A 86 16.97 -11.64 -11.74
N LYS A 87 18.10 -11.12 -12.20
CA LYS A 87 19.40 -11.77 -12.01
C LYS A 87 19.71 -11.86 -10.51
N GLY A 88 20.13 -13.04 -10.04
CA GLY A 88 20.48 -13.28 -8.64
C GLY A 88 21.51 -12.29 -8.08
N PRO A 89 21.53 -12.12 -6.75
CA PRO A 89 22.47 -11.22 -6.09
C PRO A 89 23.92 -11.72 -6.23
N GLY A 90 24.88 -10.80 -6.05
CA GLY A 90 26.30 -11.17 -5.90
C GLY A 90 26.52 -12.05 -4.66
N ALA A 91 27.66 -12.74 -4.60
CA ALA A 91 28.00 -13.62 -3.47
C ALA A 91 28.53 -12.80 -2.27
N THR A 92 27.66 -12.52 -1.30
CA THR A 92 28.00 -11.94 0.01
C THR A 92 27.86 -13.03 1.07
N ALA A 93 28.88 -13.24 1.90
CA ALA A 93 28.85 -14.23 2.96
C ALA A 93 27.83 -13.85 4.04
N LEU A 94 26.91 -14.76 4.38
CA LEU A 94 25.93 -14.62 5.46
C LEU A 94 26.33 -15.43 6.71
N THR A 95 27.18 -16.45 6.51
CA THR A 95 27.79 -17.26 7.58
C THR A 95 29.27 -17.52 7.31
N VAL A 96 30.04 -17.79 8.38
CA VAL A 96 31.47 -18.15 8.34
C VAL A 96 31.79 -19.29 9.29
N ALA A 97 32.91 -19.97 9.03
CA ALA A 97 33.49 -20.98 9.92
C ALA A 97 33.94 -20.34 11.24
N ASN A 98 33.73 -21.06 12.33
CA ASN A 98 34.36 -20.80 13.61
C ASN A 98 35.37 -21.91 13.93
N GLY A 99 36.60 -21.77 13.43
CA GLY A 99 37.68 -22.76 13.57
C GLY A 99 38.01 -23.52 12.26
N PRO A 100 38.96 -24.47 12.29
CA PRO A 100 39.52 -25.15 11.11
C PRO A 100 38.61 -26.24 10.49
N SER A 101 37.33 -26.28 10.85
CA SER A 101 36.41 -27.38 10.56
C SER A 101 35.68 -27.24 9.21
N ARG A 102 35.17 -28.37 8.69
CA ARG A 102 34.26 -28.37 7.52
C ARG A 102 32.89 -27.82 7.93
N TYR A 103 32.42 -26.76 7.27
CA TYR A 103 31.09 -26.17 7.45
C TYR A 103 30.44 -25.90 6.09
N VAL A 104 29.13 -25.68 6.06
CA VAL A 104 28.41 -25.25 4.85
C VAL A 104 28.36 -23.72 4.85
N PRO A 105 29.16 -23.02 4.02
CA PRO A 105 29.09 -21.57 3.92
C PRO A 105 27.80 -21.17 3.22
N VAL A 106 27.11 -20.17 3.78
CA VAL A 106 25.90 -19.62 3.18
C VAL A 106 26.21 -18.26 2.58
N PHE A 107 25.88 -18.09 1.31
CA PHE A 107 26.03 -16.84 0.59
C PHE A 107 24.67 -16.31 0.11
N SER A 108 24.55 -14.99 -0.08
CA SER A 108 23.37 -14.36 -0.67
C SER A 108 23.02 -14.92 -2.05
N SER A 109 23.98 -15.47 -2.79
CA SER A 109 23.73 -16.15 -4.07
C SER A 109 22.83 -17.39 -3.95
N GLU A 110 22.64 -17.94 -2.75
CA GLU A 110 21.67 -19.02 -2.52
C GLU A 110 20.21 -18.53 -2.59
N LEU A 111 20.01 -17.21 -2.54
CA LEU A 111 18.74 -16.54 -2.79
C LEU A 111 18.55 -16.20 -4.28
N ASP A 112 19.34 -16.79 -5.18
CA ASP A 112 19.11 -16.65 -6.61
C ASP A 112 17.77 -17.30 -7.01
N THR A 113 16.99 -16.53 -7.76
CA THR A 113 15.62 -16.80 -8.18
C THR A 113 15.58 -17.50 -9.53
N LYS A 114 16.56 -18.33 -9.89
CA LYS A 114 16.83 -18.79 -11.27
C LYS A 114 15.60 -19.20 -12.09
N ASP A 115 14.52 -19.67 -11.45
CA ASP A 115 13.29 -20.12 -12.08
C ASP A 115 12.01 -19.33 -11.67
N ARG A 116 12.12 -18.23 -10.90
CA ARG A 116 10.95 -17.44 -10.45
C ARG A 116 10.76 -16.19 -11.29
N THR A 117 9.52 -15.95 -11.66
CA THR A 117 9.09 -14.73 -12.36
C THR A 117 8.22 -13.86 -11.48
N ALA A 118 8.28 -12.55 -11.72
CA ALA A 118 7.33 -11.59 -11.19
C ALA A 118 6.44 -11.08 -12.32
N ALA A 119 5.14 -11.04 -12.05
CA ALA A 119 4.18 -10.37 -12.92
C ALA A 119 4.36 -8.85 -12.80
N GLY A 120 4.20 -8.14 -13.90
CA GLY A 120 4.18 -6.69 -13.94
C GLY A 120 3.26 -6.16 -15.02
N PHE A 121 3.05 -4.85 -15.00
CA PHE A 121 2.25 -4.16 -15.98
C PHE A 121 2.95 -2.87 -16.39
N ARG A 122 2.82 -2.51 -17.67
CA ARG A 122 3.23 -1.23 -18.22
C ARG A 122 2.06 -0.60 -18.94
N ALA A 123 1.84 0.68 -18.70
CA ALA A 123 0.91 1.50 -19.46
C ALA A 123 1.68 2.66 -20.08
N THR A 124 1.49 2.87 -21.38
CA THR A 124 2.12 3.94 -22.14
C THR A 124 1.05 4.71 -22.89
N ILE A 125 1.08 6.04 -22.78
CA ILE A 125 0.19 6.96 -23.48
C ILE A 125 1.06 7.90 -24.31
N ASP A 126 0.88 7.85 -25.62
CA ASP A 126 1.38 8.88 -26.54
C ASP A 126 0.28 9.94 -26.71
N ALA A 127 0.60 11.20 -26.45
CA ALA A 127 -0.32 12.34 -26.60
C ALA A 127 0.41 13.57 -27.16
N GLN A 128 -0.32 14.58 -27.63
CA GLN A 128 0.27 15.86 -28.03
C GLN A 128 0.05 16.91 -26.93
N LEU A 129 1.13 17.53 -26.46
CA LEU A 129 1.09 18.62 -25.48
C LEU A 129 1.86 19.81 -26.05
N PHE A 130 1.18 20.97 -26.21
CA PHE A 130 1.76 22.19 -26.79
C PHE A 130 2.46 21.93 -28.14
N ASP A 131 1.76 21.29 -29.07
CA ASP A 131 2.25 20.86 -30.40
C ASP A 131 3.45 19.89 -30.40
N THR A 132 3.90 19.45 -29.24
CA THR A 132 4.99 18.48 -29.09
C THR A 132 4.39 17.09 -28.77
N PRO A 133 4.74 16.02 -29.50
CA PRO A 133 4.35 14.67 -29.12
C PRO A 133 5.11 14.26 -27.86
N VAL A 134 4.38 13.80 -26.84
CA VAL A 134 4.90 13.38 -25.54
C VAL A 134 4.42 11.97 -25.23
N GLU A 135 5.33 11.11 -24.81
CA GLU A 135 5.06 9.79 -24.23
C GLU A 135 5.05 9.90 -22.71
N PHE A 136 3.96 9.47 -22.08
CA PHE A 136 3.92 9.14 -20.66
C PHE A 136 3.90 7.63 -20.50
N SER A 137 4.78 7.08 -19.67
CA SER A 137 4.84 5.63 -19.46
C SER A 137 5.06 5.35 -17.99
N ALA A 138 4.33 4.37 -17.45
CA ALA A 138 4.50 3.90 -16.09
C ALA A 138 4.50 2.38 -16.09
N PHE A 139 5.36 1.79 -15.28
CA PHE A 139 5.41 0.35 -15.11
C PHE A 139 5.55 -0.02 -13.63
N TYR A 140 4.96 -1.16 -13.29
CA TYR A 140 4.96 -1.73 -11.97
C TYR A 140 5.27 -3.23 -12.07
N SER A 141 6.08 -3.75 -11.15
CA SER A 141 6.27 -5.19 -10.97
C SER A 141 5.89 -5.60 -9.56
N THR A 142 5.26 -6.76 -9.46
CA THR A 142 5.07 -7.45 -8.18
C THR A 142 6.44 -7.71 -7.54
N PRO A 143 6.55 -7.74 -6.20
CA PRO A 143 7.83 -7.97 -5.54
C PRO A 143 8.41 -9.34 -5.91
N PHE A 144 9.69 -9.38 -6.25
CA PHE A 144 10.44 -10.63 -6.42
C PHE A 144 10.78 -11.18 -5.04
N GLN A 145 10.19 -12.30 -4.66
CA GLN A 145 10.39 -12.89 -3.34
C GLN A 145 11.13 -14.22 -3.38
N THR A 146 12.06 -14.38 -2.44
CA THR A 146 12.85 -15.59 -2.25
C THR A 146 12.93 -15.94 -0.78
N GLU A 147 12.58 -17.18 -0.46
CA GLU A 147 12.72 -17.72 0.88
C GLU A 147 13.56 -18.99 0.87
N ARG A 148 14.43 -19.11 1.86
CA ARG A 148 15.28 -20.27 2.08
C ARG A 148 15.39 -20.57 3.56
N LEU A 149 15.15 -21.83 3.92
CA LEU A 149 15.53 -22.37 5.21
C LEU A 149 16.69 -23.31 5.00
N LEU A 150 17.83 -22.98 5.59
CA LEU A 150 19.04 -23.78 5.55
C LEU A 150 19.23 -24.40 6.93
N SER A 151 19.46 -25.71 7.00
CA SER A 151 19.57 -26.48 8.23
C SER A 151 20.83 -27.35 8.24
N GLY A 152 21.28 -27.78 9.42
CA GLY A 152 22.52 -28.55 9.52
C GLY A 152 23.76 -27.70 9.30
N LEU A 153 23.65 -26.37 9.52
CA LEU A 153 24.78 -25.47 9.43
C LEU A 153 25.81 -25.75 10.52
N SER A 154 25.36 -26.24 11.69
CA SER A 154 26.22 -26.73 12.78
C SER A 154 25.77 -28.14 13.17
N THR A 155 26.64 -29.13 13.01
CA THR A 155 26.32 -30.56 13.24
C THR A 155 27.01 -31.14 14.48
N GLY A 156 27.61 -30.29 15.33
CA GLY A 156 28.41 -30.74 16.46
C GLY A 156 27.57 -31.19 17.65
N SER A 157 27.53 -32.49 17.92
CA SER A 157 27.29 -33.00 19.28
C SER A 157 28.44 -32.52 20.18
N GLY A 158 28.12 -32.01 21.37
CA GLY A 158 29.07 -31.35 22.26
C GLY A 158 30.45 -32.02 22.35
N THR A 159 31.48 -31.19 22.33
CA THR A 159 32.93 -31.43 22.55
C THR A 159 33.85 -31.66 21.34
N GLY A 160 33.38 -31.69 20.08
CA GLY A 160 34.30 -31.87 18.93
C GLY A 160 33.89 -31.24 17.60
N ALA A 161 34.18 -29.94 17.44
CA ALA A 161 34.65 -29.33 16.19
C ALA A 161 33.74 -29.18 14.94
N ILE A 162 32.48 -28.75 15.02
CA ILE A 162 31.81 -28.04 13.88
C ILE A 162 30.89 -26.91 14.39
N ARG A 163 31.34 -25.65 14.29
CA ARG A 163 30.57 -24.47 14.71
C ARG A 163 30.53 -23.43 13.59
N THR A 164 29.34 -22.90 13.32
CA THR A 164 29.11 -21.79 12.40
C THR A 164 28.73 -20.53 13.16
N ASN A 165 29.15 -19.40 12.58
CA ASN A 165 28.81 -18.07 13.04
C ASN A 165 28.13 -17.27 11.92
N THR A 166 27.28 -16.33 12.30
CA THR A 166 26.80 -15.28 11.39
C THR A 166 27.91 -14.26 11.10
N THR A 167 27.84 -13.64 9.93
CA THR A 167 28.73 -12.54 9.52
C THR A 167 28.05 -11.20 9.77
N TYR A 168 28.23 -10.62 10.96
CA TYR A 168 27.70 -9.28 11.26
C TYR A 168 28.76 -8.17 11.22
N ALA A 169 30.03 -8.55 11.08
CA ALA A 169 31.17 -7.64 11.00
C ALA A 169 32.19 -8.12 9.96
N ASP A 170 32.19 -7.48 8.79
CA ASP A 170 33.24 -7.62 7.76
C ASP A 170 34.11 -6.35 7.72
N PRO A 171 35.39 -6.43 8.16
CA PRO A 171 36.29 -5.28 8.20
C PRO A 171 36.68 -4.75 6.80
N THR A 172 36.48 -5.53 5.73
CA THR A 172 36.71 -5.06 4.35
C THR A 172 35.60 -4.12 3.86
N LEU A 173 34.41 -4.18 4.47
CA LEU A 173 33.24 -3.38 4.12
C LEU A 173 33.04 -2.16 5.02
N ASN A 174 33.82 -2.02 6.09
CA ASN A 174 33.94 -0.79 6.89
C ASN A 174 35.36 -0.64 7.48
N PRO A 175 36.30 0.08 6.83
CA PRO A 175 37.67 0.25 7.33
C PRO A 175 37.78 1.09 8.62
N ASN A 176 36.71 1.79 9.02
CA ASN A 176 36.66 2.58 10.26
C ASN A 176 36.15 1.77 11.46
N CYS A 177 35.89 0.47 11.30
CA CYS A 177 35.43 -0.41 12.36
C CYS A 177 36.58 -0.79 13.33
N GLY A 178 37.25 0.20 13.93
CA GLY A 178 38.22 0.02 15.03
C GLY A 178 39.02 -1.28 14.95
N CYS A 179 39.86 -1.44 13.93
CA CYS A 179 40.71 -2.63 13.81
C CYS A 179 41.78 -2.60 14.91
N SER A 180 42.05 -3.73 15.55
CA SER A 180 43.33 -3.90 16.25
C SER A 180 44.48 -3.74 15.23
N PRO A 181 45.67 -3.23 15.62
CA PRO A 181 46.83 -3.12 14.75
C PRO A 181 47.22 -4.41 14.00
N ASN A 182 46.71 -5.56 14.44
CA ASN A 182 46.94 -6.88 13.84
C ASN A 182 45.78 -7.38 12.94
N GLY A 183 44.87 -6.50 12.50
CA GLY A 183 43.81 -6.87 11.54
C GLY A 183 42.72 -7.81 12.09
N THR A 184 42.69 -8.05 13.41
CA THR A 184 41.60 -8.79 14.06
C THR A 184 40.47 -7.82 14.42
N PRO A 185 39.21 -8.11 14.01
CA PRO A 185 38.07 -7.24 14.33
C PRO A 185 37.87 -7.19 15.85
N LEU A 186 38.03 -6.00 16.43
CA LEU A 186 37.81 -5.78 17.87
C LEU A 186 36.29 -5.77 18.12
N ASN A 187 35.80 -6.80 18.81
CA ASN A 187 34.53 -6.83 19.54
C ASN A 187 33.24 -6.50 18.75
N TYR A 188 32.88 -7.31 17.75
CA TYR A 188 31.50 -7.36 17.23
C TYR A 188 30.90 -8.77 17.24
N THR A 189 29.59 -8.78 17.46
CA THR A 189 28.80 -9.77 18.17
C THR A 189 28.31 -10.93 17.30
N ASN A 190 29.22 -11.76 16.78
CA ASN A 190 28.77 -12.95 16.03
C ASN A 190 28.10 -13.96 16.96
N SER A 191 26.91 -14.40 16.61
CA SER A 191 26.27 -15.53 17.28
C SER A 191 26.91 -16.82 16.84
N GLN A 192 27.08 -17.73 17.79
CA GLN A 192 27.77 -19.00 17.58
C GLN A 192 26.77 -20.16 17.64
N THR A 193 27.15 -21.31 17.07
CA THR A 193 26.37 -22.59 17.13
C THR A 193 25.02 -22.51 16.42
N ILE A 194 25.00 -21.84 15.27
CA ILE A 194 23.80 -21.68 14.44
C ILE A 194 23.55 -22.98 13.68
N ASP A 195 22.40 -23.60 13.91
CA ASP A 195 22.00 -24.82 13.17
C ASP A 195 21.14 -24.48 11.96
N LYS A 196 20.21 -23.55 12.11
CA LYS A 196 19.32 -23.13 11.03
C LYS A 196 19.41 -21.64 10.76
N LEU A 197 19.35 -21.28 9.49
CA LEU A 197 19.25 -19.90 9.01
C LEU A 197 18.05 -19.82 8.07
N TYR A 198 17.06 -19.05 8.49
CA TYR A 198 15.94 -18.64 7.66
C TYR A 198 16.30 -17.31 6.98
N LEU A 199 16.05 -17.22 5.67
CA LEU A 199 16.25 -16.03 4.86
C LEU A 199 14.98 -15.75 4.08
N ASN A 200 14.53 -14.49 4.10
CA ASN A 200 13.47 -13.98 3.27
C ASN A 200 13.94 -12.67 2.61
N HIS A 201 14.02 -12.68 1.29
CA HIS A 201 14.41 -11.53 0.47
C HIS A 201 13.26 -11.13 -0.44
N SER A 202 12.97 -9.83 -0.49
CA SER A 202 11.98 -9.23 -1.38
C SER A 202 12.61 -8.07 -2.14
N SER A 203 12.33 -7.94 -3.43
CA SER A 203 12.83 -6.87 -4.30
C SER A 203 11.65 -6.24 -5.06
N GLN A 204 11.49 -4.93 -4.98
CA GLN A 204 10.40 -4.18 -5.58
C GLN A 204 10.93 -3.20 -6.61
N LEU A 205 10.25 -3.14 -7.76
CA LEU A 205 10.62 -2.24 -8.85
C LEU A 205 9.37 -1.64 -9.50
N PHE A 206 9.34 -0.32 -9.59
CA PHE A 206 8.39 0.42 -10.41
C PHE A 206 9.01 1.73 -10.91
N GLY A 207 8.41 2.34 -11.92
CA GLY A 207 8.91 3.60 -12.45
C GLY A 207 7.90 4.29 -13.35
N ALA A 208 8.15 5.58 -13.57
CA ALA A 208 7.36 6.42 -14.45
C ALA A 208 8.27 7.37 -15.23
N GLU A 209 7.89 7.68 -16.46
CA GLU A 209 8.65 8.52 -17.38
C GLU A 209 7.73 9.44 -18.19
N ALA A 210 8.28 10.58 -18.59
CA ALA A 210 7.68 11.53 -19.52
C ALA A 210 8.75 11.92 -20.54
N ASN A 211 8.48 11.68 -21.83
CA ASN A 211 9.44 11.88 -22.91
C ASN A 211 8.84 12.69 -24.04
N ALA A 212 9.45 13.80 -24.41
CA ALA A 212 9.18 14.42 -25.70
C ALA A 212 9.70 13.50 -26.82
N LYS A 213 8.89 13.24 -27.84
CA LYS A 213 9.23 12.42 -29.00
C LYS A 213 9.61 13.30 -30.18
N SER A 214 10.34 12.72 -31.12
CA SER A 214 10.79 13.37 -32.35
C SER A 214 11.53 14.68 -32.09
N VAL A 215 12.30 14.74 -30.99
CA VAL A 215 13.01 15.96 -30.59
C VAL A 215 14.02 16.35 -31.67
N PHE A 216 14.13 17.65 -31.95
CA PHE A 216 14.92 18.19 -33.07
C PHE A 216 14.49 17.70 -34.45
N GLY A 217 13.27 17.17 -34.58
CA GLY A 217 12.76 16.62 -35.84
C GLY A 217 13.36 15.27 -36.23
N ILE A 218 14.10 14.61 -35.33
CA ILE A 218 14.70 13.30 -35.57
C ILE A 218 13.66 12.22 -35.24
N PRO A 219 13.14 11.46 -36.23
CA PRO A 219 12.11 10.45 -35.97
C PRO A 219 12.59 9.41 -34.96
N GLY A 220 11.72 9.08 -34.00
CA GLY A 220 12.01 8.06 -32.98
C GLY A 220 12.88 8.52 -31.82
N LEU A 221 13.61 9.64 -31.93
CA LEU A 221 14.40 10.19 -30.83
C LEU A 221 13.50 10.71 -29.71
N MET A 222 13.86 10.42 -28.47
CA MET A 222 13.13 10.78 -27.27
C MET A 222 14.06 11.43 -26.25
N LEU A 223 13.62 12.55 -25.66
CA LEU A 223 14.29 13.17 -24.50
C LEU A 223 13.27 13.40 -23.41
N GLY A 224 13.62 13.07 -22.18
CA GLY A 224 12.66 13.14 -21.10
C GLY A 224 13.25 13.03 -19.71
N VAL A 225 12.34 12.91 -18.75
CA VAL A 225 12.65 12.66 -17.35
C VAL A 225 12.04 11.33 -16.94
N ARG A 226 12.75 10.62 -16.07
CA ARG A 226 12.27 9.34 -15.55
C ARG A 226 12.58 9.21 -14.08
N SER A 227 11.67 8.53 -13.39
CA SER A 227 11.85 8.08 -12.02
C SER A 227 11.76 6.56 -11.93
N PHE A 228 12.63 5.98 -11.11
CA PHE A 228 12.50 4.60 -10.65
C PHE A 228 12.45 4.56 -9.13
N TYR A 229 11.62 3.68 -8.60
CA TYR A 229 11.77 3.16 -7.26
C TYR A 229 12.33 1.74 -7.34
N PHE A 230 13.42 1.50 -6.63
CA PHE A 230 13.98 0.17 -6.42
C PHE A 230 14.20 -0.06 -4.92
N GLY A 231 13.36 -0.91 -4.34
CA GLY A 231 13.37 -1.23 -2.91
C GLY A 231 13.71 -2.69 -2.68
N GLU A 232 14.47 -2.98 -1.62
CA GLU A 232 14.74 -4.36 -1.20
C GLU A 232 14.60 -4.51 0.30
N ASP A 233 14.08 -5.67 0.70
CA ASP A 233 13.95 -6.12 2.08
C ASP A 233 14.68 -7.46 2.24
N LEU A 234 15.48 -7.61 3.29
CA LEU A 234 16.11 -8.85 3.69
C LEU A 234 15.85 -9.10 5.17
N ASN A 235 15.16 -10.17 5.47
CA ASN A 235 14.97 -10.67 6.82
C ASN A 235 15.74 -11.97 7.00
N SER A 236 16.44 -12.11 8.13
CA SER A 236 17.03 -13.38 8.53
C SER A 236 16.70 -13.72 9.97
N VAL A 237 16.55 -15.03 10.24
CA VAL A 237 16.37 -15.55 11.59
C VAL A 237 17.25 -16.77 11.78
N THR A 238 17.99 -16.82 12.88
CA THR A 238 18.87 -17.95 13.22
C THR A 238 18.32 -18.75 14.39
N THR A 239 18.55 -20.05 14.41
CA THR A 239 18.24 -20.91 15.58
C THR A 239 19.45 -21.73 16.01
N LYS A 240 19.48 -22.10 17.29
CA LYS A 240 20.55 -22.96 17.84
C LYS A 240 20.32 -24.41 17.48
N PHE A 241 21.41 -25.18 17.47
CA PHE A 241 21.35 -26.64 17.47
C PHE A 241 20.50 -27.15 18.65
N ASN A 242 19.59 -28.09 18.38
CA ASN A 242 18.62 -28.65 19.33
C ASN A 242 17.71 -27.62 20.04
N SER A 243 17.44 -26.46 19.41
CA SER A 243 16.51 -25.45 19.94
C SER A 243 15.55 -24.97 18.85
N THR A 244 14.30 -24.72 19.25
CA THR A 244 13.29 -24.06 18.41
C THR A 244 13.26 -22.53 18.61
N THR A 245 14.06 -22.01 19.55
CA THR A 245 14.07 -20.59 19.88
C THR A 245 14.98 -19.83 18.92
N ALA A 246 14.42 -18.80 18.28
CA ALA A 246 15.20 -17.85 17.48
C ALA A 246 16.28 -17.18 18.37
N ILE A 247 17.52 -17.17 17.89
CA ILE A 247 18.65 -16.51 18.57
C ILE A 247 18.81 -15.09 18.05
N ASP A 248 18.98 -14.93 16.73
CA ASP A 248 19.10 -13.61 16.12
C ASP A 248 18.02 -13.39 15.09
N ALA A 249 17.56 -12.14 15.00
CA ALA A 249 16.74 -11.65 13.92
C ALA A 249 17.40 -10.41 13.32
N VAL A 250 17.54 -10.40 12.00
CA VAL A 250 18.03 -9.25 11.22
C VAL A 250 16.93 -8.84 10.25
N SER A 251 16.67 -7.55 10.17
CA SER A 251 15.85 -6.92 9.13
C SER A 251 16.66 -5.81 8.49
N ILE A 252 16.76 -5.80 7.17
CA ILE A 252 17.49 -4.78 6.41
C ILE A 252 16.66 -4.35 5.24
N GLN A 253 16.61 -3.04 5.03
CA GLN A 253 15.84 -2.41 3.98
C GLN A 253 16.70 -1.39 3.26
N THR A 254 16.65 -1.41 1.94
CA THR A 254 17.29 -0.39 1.10
C THR A 254 16.28 0.11 0.09
N ARG A 255 16.04 1.42 0.06
CA ARG A 255 15.12 2.08 -0.87
C ARG A 255 15.93 3.04 -1.73
N ASN A 256 15.82 2.90 -3.04
CA ASN A 256 16.51 3.73 -4.03
C ASN A 256 15.45 4.47 -4.84
N TYR A 257 15.43 5.79 -4.73
CA TYR A 257 14.59 6.67 -5.54
C TYR A 257 15.49 7.34 -6.58
N LEU A 258 15.42 6.87 -7.81
CA LEU A 258 16.16 7.42 -8.92
C LEU A 258 15.29 8.46 -9.61
N LEU A 259 15.84 9.64 -9.89
CA LEU A 259 15.19 10.67 -10.68
C LEU A 259 16.24 11.37 -11.55
N GLY A 260 15.96 11.51 -12.85
CA GLY A 260 16.90 12.18 -13.73
C GLY A 260 16.48 12.20 -15.20
N PRO A 261 17.29 12.87 -16.03
CA PRO A 261 17.07 12.91 -17.46
C PRO A 261 17.38 11.57 -18.13
N GLN A 262 16.70 11.33 -19.24
CA GLN A 262 16.96 10.20 -20.12
C GLN A 262 16.89 10.58 -21.60
N ILE A 263 17.58 9.77 -22.39
CA ILE A 263 17.52 9.75 -23.84
C ILE A 263 17.04 8.38 -24.29
N GLY A 264 16.19 8.35 -25.31
CA GLY A 264 15.67 7.12 -25.87
C GLY A 264 15.51 7.19 -27.38
N PHE A 265 15.37 6.01 -27.98
CA PHE A 265 14.99 5.86 -29.37
C PHE A 265 13.89 4.80 -29.46
N GLU A 266 12.77 5.12 -30.10
CA GLU A 266 11.72 4.16 -30.46
C GLU A 266 11.60 4.10 -31.99
N GLY A 267 11.59 2.90 -32.55
CA GLY A 267 11.40 2.68 -33.98
C GLY A 267 10.61 1.41 -34.23
N MET A 268 9.73 1.45 -35.22
CA MET A 268 8.96 0.31 -35.71
C MET A 268 9.03 0.30 -37.24
N PHE A 269 9.19 -0.89 -37.83
CA PHE A 269 9.32 -1.11 -39.26
C PHE A 269 8.26 -2.11 -39.73
N ASP A 270 7.57 -1.79 -40.83
CA ASP A 270 6.64 -2.71 -41.48
C ASP A 270 7.41 -3.85 -42.14
N ILE A 271 7.04 -5.09 -41.81
CA ILE A 271 7.63 -6.30 -42.43
C ILE A 271 6.64 -7.09 -43.26
N ALA A 272 5.34 -6.92 -42.99
CA ALA A 272 4.24 -7.46 -43.77
C ALA A 272 2.97 -6.61 -43.52
N PRO A 273 1.93 -6.73 -44.36
CA PRO A 273 0.65 -6.03 -44.11
C PRO A 273 0.13 -6.33 -42.70
N GLY A 274 -0.02 -5.28 -41.89
CA GLY A 274 -0.51 -5.41 -40.51
C GLY A 274 0.48 -5.96 -39.50
N ILE A 275 1.77 -6.15 -39.86
CA ILE A 275 2.81 -6.63 -38.93
C ILE A 275 4.00 -5.66 -38.93
N LYS A 276 4.30 -5.12 -37.74
CA LYS A 276 5.46 -4.26 -37.49
C LYS A 276 6.44 -4.92 -36.52
N ILE A 277 7.74 -4.73 -36.72
CA ILE A 277 8.79 -5.12 -35.78
C ILE A 277 9.65 -3.93 -35.40
N GLY A 278 10.11 -3.88 -34.16
CA GLY A 278 10.96 -2.80 -33.69
C GLY A 278 11.11 -2.83 -32.19
N GLY A 279 11.06 -1.67 -31.54
CA GLY A 279 11.18 -1.57 -30.09
C GLY A 279 11.64 -0.20 -29.63
N SER A 280 12.01 -0.13 -28.35
CA SER A 280 12.65 1.06 -27.78
C SER A 280 13.94 0.72 -27.04
N ALA A 281 14.90 1.63 -27.08
CA ALA A 281 16.11 1.61 -26.29
C ALA A 281 16.25 2.94 -25.55
N LYS A 282 16.50 2.90 -24.23
CA LYS A 282 16.54 4.08 -23.37
C LYS A 282 17.76 4.02 -22.46
N ALA A 283 18.39 5.16 -22.20
CA ALA A 283 19.49 5.32 -21.27
C ALA A 283 19.30 6.61 -20.46
N GLY A 284 19.58 6.57 -19.17
CA GLY A 284 19.44 7.75 -18.31
C GLY A 284 20.48 7.84 -17.22
N LEU A 285 20.66 9.07 -16.72
CA LEU A 285 21.54 9.42 -15.63
C LEU A 285 20.69 9.95 -14.49
N TYR A 286 20.85 9.41 -13.28
CA TYR A 286 19.91 9.64 -12.19
C TYR A 286 20.61 10.09 -10.91
N ALA A 287 20.01 11.05 -10.23
CA ALA A 287 20.24 11.22 -8.81
C ALA A 287 19.53 10.07 -8.08
N ASN A 288 20.27 9.29 -7.30
CA ASN A 288 19.77 8.18 -6.50
C ASN A 288 19.67 8.62 -5.05
N PHE A 289 18.46 8.87 -4.57
CA PHE A 289 18.18 9.13 -3.16
C PHE A 289 18.01 7.78 -2.46
N ILE A 290 18.86 7.50 -1.50
CA ILE A 290 18.97 6.19 -0.87
C ILE A 290 18.56 6.31 0.58
N GLU A 291 17.66 5.43 0.99
CA GLU A 291 17.30 5.22 2.38
C GLU A 291 17.70 3.80 2.77
N ARG A 292 18.32 3.65 3.93
CA ARG A 292 18.71 2.37 4.48
C ARG A 292 18.25 2.27 5.91
N GLU A 293 17.54 1.19 6.20
CA GLU A 293 17.12 0.83 7.53
C GLU A 293 17.64 -0.55 7.89
N ARG A 294 18.10 -0.71 9.13
CA ARG A 294 18.63 -1.95 9.66
C ARG A 294 18.12 -2.15 11.08
N SER A 295 17.68 -3.36 11.38
CA SER A 295 17.34 -3.82 12.71
C SER A 295 18.05 -5.13 13.00
N TYR A 296 18.57 -5.25 14.21
CA TYR A 296 19.20 -6.45 14.73
C TYR A 296 18.71 -6.71 16.15
N ILE A 297 18.29 -7.93 16.41
CA ILE A 297 17.88 -8.40 17.73
C ILE A 297 18.65 -9.70 18.02
N SER A 298 19.31 -9.78 19.17
CA SER A 298 19.96 -11.02 19.64
C SER A 298 19.43 -11.43 21.03
N ARG A 299 19.11 -12.73 21.18
CA ARG A 299 18.49 -13.32 22.38
C ARG A 299 19.41 -14.25 23.18
N ASN A 300 20.62 -14.55 22.69
CA ASN A 300 21.56 -15.51 23.30
C ASN A 300 22.82 -14.82 23.89
N GLN A 301 22.82 -13.50 23.99
CA GLN A 301 23.91 -12.74 24.59
C GLN A 301 23.44 -12.08 25.89
N THR A 302 24.31 -12.07 26.90
CA THR A 302 24.07 -11.47 28.24
C THR A 302 23.82 -9.96 28.18
N GLN A 303 24.13 -9.32 27.05
CA GLN A 303 23.69 -7.98 26.70
C GLN A 303 22.67 -8.12 25.56
N ALA A 304 21.38 -8.13 25.89
CA ALA A 304 20.32 -8.10 24.88
C ALA A 304 20.44 -6.78 24.09
N ARG A 305 20.89 -6.86 22.83
CA ARG A 305 21.07 -5.70 21.96
C ARG A 305 19.99 -5.73 20.88
N ALA A 306 18.90 -5.02 21.12
CA ALA A 306 18.05 -4.54 20.03
C ALA A 306 18.70 -3.26 19.48
N LEU A 307 19.18 -3.32 18.26
CA LEU A 307 19.80 -2.19 17.57
C LEU A 307 18.95 -1.85 16.36
N GLN A 308 18.66 -0.57 16.18
CA GLN A 308 18.05 -0.05 14.97
C GLN A 308 18.88 1.12 14.46
N ASN A 309 19.08 1.17 13.15
CA ASN A 309 19.83 2.23 12.49
C ASN A 309 19.13 2.62 11.19
N TYR A 310 18.85 3.91 11.06
CA TYR A 310 18.39 4.53 9.83
C TYR A 310 19.47 5.47 9.31
N THR A 311 19.71 5.46 8.01
CA THR A 311 20.61 6.40 7.33
C THR A 311 20.02 6.75 5.97
N ASN A 312 20.23 7.98 5.52
CA ASN A 312 19.90 8.42 4.17
C ASN A 312 21.13 9.05 3.49
N GLY A 313 21.10 9.09 2.16
CA GLY A 313 22.21 9.62 1.37
C GLY A 313 21.82 9.77 -0.09
N THR A 314 22.70 10.38 -0.86
CA THR A 314 22.50 10.60 -2.30
C THR A 314 23.69 10.07 -3.07
N GLY A 315 23.42 9.35 -4.16
CA GLY A 315 24.42 8.83 -5.07
C GLY A 315 24.07 9.13 -6.52
N PHE A 316 24.97 8.73 -7.42
CA PHE A 316 24.75 8.80 -8.85
C PHE A 316 24.47 7.41 -9.40
N ALA A 317 23.37 7.24 -10.12
CA ALA A 317 22.96 5.99 -10.74
C ALA A 317 22.75 6.13 -12.25
N GLN A 318 22.81 5.00 -12.93
CA GLN A 318 22.58 4.92 -14.38
C GLN A 318 21.56 3.81 -14.63
N ALA A 319 20.67 4.01 -15.60
CA ALA A 319 19.75 2.98 -16.03
C ALA A 319 19.76 2.83 -17.55
N TYR A 320 19.67 1.58 -18.01
CA TYR A 320 19.56 1.22 -19.42
C TYR A 320 18.36 0.30 -19.60
N GLU A 321 17.56 0.55 -20.62
CA GLU A 321 16.39 -0.27 -20.93
C GLU A 321 16.32 -0.59 -22.43
N LEU A 322 15.97 -1.82 -22.76
CA LEU A 322 15.74 -2.28 -24.12
C LEU A 322 14.43 -3.08 -24.18
N ASN A 323 13.54 -2.72 -25.10
CA ASN A 323 12.22 -3.33 -25.26
C ASN A 323 11.97 -3.71 -26.73
N PRO A 324 12.54 -4.82 -27.25
CA PRO A 324 12.22 -5.31 -28.58
C PRO A 324 10.76 -5.80 -28.63
N ARG A 325 10.05 -5.50 -29.72
CA ARG A 325 8.60 -5.73 -29.85
C ARG A 325 8.18 -6.02 -31.29
N ILE A 326 7.17 -6.88 -31.43
CA ILE A 326 6.39 -7.11 -32.64
C ILE A 326 4.96 -6.61 -32.36
N GLU A 327 4.35 -5.93 -33.34
CA GLU A 327 2.96 -5.49 -33.32
C GLU A 327 2.20 -6.16 -34.47
N VAL A 328 1.05 -6.76 -34.17
CA VAL A 328 0.16 -7.39 -35.15
C VAL A 328 -1.20 -6.70 -35.08
N ALA A 329 -1.58 -6.01 -36.14
CA ALA A 329 -2.87 -5.35 -36.26
C ALA A 329 -4.00 -6.40 -36.33
N VAL A 330 -4.99 -6.29 -35.43
CA VAL A 330 -6.14 -7.19 -35.37
C VAL A 330 -7.37 -6.56 -35.99
N MET A 331 -7.52 -5.24 -35.81
CA MET A 331 -8.56 -4.43 -36.43
C MET A 331 -8.06 -2.98 -36.56
N PRO A 332 -8.74 -2.11 -37.33
CA PRO A 332 -8.34 -0.71 -37.45
C PRO A 332 -8.20 -0.03 -36.08
N GLY A 333 -7.00 0.48 -35.78
CA GLY A 333 -6.69 1.14 -34.52
C GLY A 333 -6.43 0.22 -33.32
N VAL A 334 -6.38 -1.11 -33.50
CA VAL A 334 -6.03 -2.06 -32.44
C VAL A 334 -5.02 -3.10 -32.91
N ALA A 335 -3.92 -3.23 -32.17
CA ALA A 335 -2.85 -4.19 -32.43
C ALA A 335 -2.47 -4.96 -31.16
N LEU A 336 -2.20 -6.26 -31.31
CA LEU A 336 -1.56 -7.07 -30.27
C LEU A 336 -0.05 -6.81 -30.28
N THR A 337 0.55 -6.73 -29.10
CA THR A 337 1.99 -6.57 -28.94
C THR A 337 2.59 -7.78 -28.26
N ALA A 338 3.78 -8.20 -28.69
CA ALA A 338 4.57 -9.24 -28.04
C ALA A 338 6.05 -8.89 -28.16
N GLY A 339 6.86 -9.19 -27.14
CA GLY A 339 8.26 -8.80 -27.14
C GLY A 339 9.02 -9.20 -25.88
N GLY A 340 10.18 -8.57 -25.70
CA GLY A 340 11.00 -8.68 -24.51
C GLY A 340 11.18 -7.34 -23.81
N THR A 341 11.61 -7.38 -22.56
CA THR A 341 12.03 -6.20 -21.81
C THR A 341 13.31 -6.53 -21.04
N PHE A 342 14.27 -5.60 -21.05
CA PHE A 342 15.55 -5.72 -20.37
C PHE A 342 15.83 -4.39 -19.67
N LEU A 343 16.09 -4.41 -18.38
CA LEU A 343 16.34 -3.22 -17.57
C LEU A 343 17.56 -3.45 -16.67
N TRP A 344 18.56 -2.58 -16.81
CA TRP A 344 19.78 -2.62 -16.03
C TRP A 344 19.90 -1.33 -15.21
N LEU A 345 19.94 -1.47 -13.88
CA LEU A 345 20.24 -0.40 -12.92
C LEU A 345 21.67 -0.55 -12.40
N ASN A 346 22.46 0.53 -12.45
CA ASN A 346 23.83 0.59 -11.91
C ASN A 346 23.93 1.60 -10.76
N ASN A 347 24.82 1.32 -9.81
CA ASN A 347 25.10 2.13 -8.62
C ASN A 347 23.86 2.31 -7.71
N VAL A 348 23.09 1.23 -7.55
CA VAL A 348 22.03 1.16 -6.55
C VAL A 348 22.55 0.51 -5.28
N SER A 349 21.88 0.77 -4.16
CA SER A 349 22.12 0.10 -2.88
C SER A 349 21.24 -1.14 -2.79
N THR A 350 21.84 -2.28 -2.44
CA THR A 350 21.11 -3.53 -2.14
C THR A 350 21.26 -3.92 -0.68
N VAL A 351 20.39 -4.81 -0.21
CA VAL A 351 20.35 -5.27 1.18
C VAL A 351 21.51 -6.18 1.58
N PHE A 352 22.12 -6.93 0.65
CA PHE A 352 23.10 -7.97 0.99
C PHE A 352 24.41 -7.43 1.58
N PRO A 353 25.07 -6.41 0.99
CA PRO A 353 26.30 -5.85 1.57
C PRO A 353 26.09 -5.16 2.92
N GLN A 354 24.83 -4.83 3.26
CA GLN A 354 24.47 -4.19 4.52
C GLN A 354 24.40 -5.19 5.67
N TYR A 355 24.21 -6.48 5.38
CA TYR A 355 24.11 -7.57 6.35
C TYR A 355 25.36 -7.70 7.22
N ALA A 356 26.53 -7.61 6.57
CA ALA A 356 27.83 -7.73 7.20
C ALA A 356 28.24 -6.57 8.11
N THR A 357 27.38 -5.55 8.28
CA THR A 357 27.62 -4.40 9.16
C THR A 357 26.39 -4.06 10.01
N VAL A 358 25.41 -4.96 10.11
CA VAL A 358 24.12 -4.69 10.76
C VAL A 358 24.26 -4.31 12.24
N THR A 359 25.31 -4.80 12.92
CA THR A 359 25.59 -4.47 14.33
C THR A 359 26.35 -3.16 14.51
N ASP A 360 26.82 -2.54 13.43
CA ASP A 360 27.53 -1.26 13.47
C ASP A 360 26.56 -0.09 13.25
N THR A 361 26.18 0.54 14.37
CA THR A 361 25.30 1.72 14.37
C THR A 361 26.00 3.00 13.90
N GLY A 362 27.34 3.00 13.79
CA GLY A 362 28.14 4.12 13.31
C GLY A 362 28.37 4.11 11.80
N ASP A 363 28.15 2.99 11.12
CA ASP A 363 28.29 2.86 9.68
C ASP A 363 27.28 3.76 8.94
N ARG A 364 27.81 4.70 8.14
CA ARG A 364 27.01 5.61 7.28
C ARG A 364 27.12 5.29 5.79
N ASN A 365 27.81 4.22 5.42
CA ASN A 365 28.05 3.90 4.01
C ASN A 365 26.80 3.30 3.37
N MET A 366 26.27 3.98 2.36
CA MET A 366 25.08 3.55 1.63
C MET A 366 25.34 2.47 0.58
N ARG A 367 26.61 2.16 0.29
CA ARG A 367 27.05 1.09 -0.61
C ARG A 367 26.31 1.10 -1.96
N ALA A 368 26.14 2.29 -2.52
CA ALA A 368 25.48 2.55 -3.80
C ALA A 368 26.38 2.15 -4.99
N LYS A 369 26.76 0.89 -5.08
CA LYS A 369 27.74 0.38 -6.05
C LYS A 369 27.29 -0.91 -6.75
N ASP A 370 26.10 -1.40 -6.42
CA ASP A 370 25.62 -2.66 -6.95
C ASP A 370 24.93 -2.48 -8.30
N LYS A 371 24.81 -3.60 -9.01
CA LYS A 371 24.21 -3.69 -10.33
C LYS A 371 23.05 -4.66 -10.28
N VAL A 372 21.89 -4.23 -10.75
CA VAL A 372 20.66 -5.03 -10.77
C VAL A 372 20.15 -5.13 -12.20
N PHE A 373 19.82 -6.35 -12.61
CA PHE A 373 19.38 -6.63 -13.97
C PHE A 373 18.06 -7.39 -13.96
N TYR A 374 17.08 -6.85 -14.67
CA TYR A 374 15.78 -7.44 -14.93
C TYR A 374 15.65 -7.75 -16.41
N TYR A 375 15.06 -8.89 -16.73
CA TYR A 375 14.80 -9.28 -18.12
C TYR A 375 13.56 -10.16 -18.19
N GLY A 376 12.80 -10.10 -19.29
CA GLY A 376 11.54 -10.81 -19.34
C GLY A 376 10.83 -10.72 -20.69
N LEU A 377 9.65 -11.35 -20.72
CA LEU A 377 8.73 -11.26 -21.84
C LEU A 377 7.68 -10.18 -21.57
N GLN A 378 7.19 -9.57 -22.64
CA GLN A 378 6.05 -8.66 -22.58
C GLN A 378 5.01 -9.05 -23.64
N ALA A 379 3.74 -8.92 -23.28
CA ALA A 379 2.61 -9.11 -24.19
C ALA A 379 1.52 -8.12 -23.85
N GLY A 380 0.89 -7.52 -24.85
CA GLY A 380 -0.02 -6.41 -24.61
C GLY A 380 -0.94 -6.07 -25.76
N LEU A 381 -1.64 -4.97 -25.58
CA LEU A 381 -2.57 -4.39 -26.53
C LEU A 381 -2.20 -2.93 -26.75
N LYS A 382 -2.16 -2.52 -28.01
CA LYS A 382 -2.02 -1.14 -28.44
C LYS A 382 -3.33 -0.69 -29.08
N ILE A 383 -3.78 0.49 -28.70
CA ILE A 383 -5.03 1.10 -29.12
C ILE A 383 -4.74 2.53 -29.58
N ASP A 384 -5.10 2.84 -30.82
CA ASP A 384 -5.12 4.21 -31.35
C ASP A 384 -6.48 4.85 -30.99
N LEU A 385 -6.49 5.66 -29.93
CA LEU A 385 -7.70 6.25 -29.35
C LEU A 385 -8.40 7.22 -30.32
N ASP A 386 -7.68 7.85 -31.24
CA ASP A 386 -8.29 8.75 -32.23
C ASP A 386 -8.95 7.99 -33.39
N THR A 387 -8.45 6.78 -33.68
CA THR A 387 -9.09 5.86 -34.65
C THR A 387 -10.35 5.25 -34.04
N LEU A 388 -10.30 4.86 -32.76
CA LEU A 388 -11.51 4.48 -32.02
C LEU A 388 -12.44 5.66 -31.77
N GLY A 389 -11.94 6.89 -31.62
CA GLY A 389 -12.73 8.12 -31.44
C GLY A 389 -13.65 8.42 -32.62
N LYS A 390 -13.29 7.97 -33.83
CA LYS A 390 -14.15 8.02 -35.02
C LYS A 390 -15.29 6.99 -34.99
N TYR A 391 -15.15 5.93 -34.20
CA TYR A 391 -16.17 4.90 -33.92
C TYR A 391 -16.81 5.03 -32.53
N SER A 392 -16.27 5.91 -31.68
CA SER A 392 -16.72 6.18 -30.33
C SER A 392 -17.68 7.37 -30.37
N PRO A 393 -18.91 7.22 -29.87
CA PRO A 393 -19.82 8.35 -29.81
C PRO A 393 -19.26 9.41 -28.82
N PRO A 394 -19.50 10.72 -29.08
CA PRO A 394 -19.08 11.80 -28.19
C PRO A 394 -19.67 11.64 -26.77
N PRO A 395 -19.09 12.31 -25.74
CA PRO A 395 -19.49 12.14 -24.34
C PRO A 395 -20.99 12.41 -24.17
N MET A 396 -21.74 11.37 -23.83
CA MET A 396 -23.19 11.44 -23.80
C MET A 396 -23.72 12.11 -22.53
N ARG A 397 -24.59 13.11 -22.70
CA ARG A 397 -25.55 13.51 -21.67
C ARG A 397 -26.50 12.34 -21.38
N LYS A 398 -26.93 12.20 -20.13
CA LYS A 398 -27.84 11.17 -19.59
C LYS A 398 -29.07 10.83 -20.45
N ARG A 399 -29.57 11.78 -21.26
CA ARG A 399 -30.70 11.59 -22.20
C ARG A 399 -30.34 10.92 -23.54
N TYR A 400 -29.06 10.87 -23.93
CA TYR A 400 -28.61 10.24 -25.18
C TYR A 400 -28.40 8.73 -25.03
N LEU A 401 -28.15 8.25 -23.80
CA LEU A 401 -28.08 6.82 -23.47
C LEU A 401 -29.43 6.11 -23.71
N GLU A 402 -30.54 6.80 -23.39
CA GLU A 402 -31.90 6.29 -23.58
C GLU A 402 -32.28 6.23 -25.07
N ALA A 403 -31.76 7.13 -25.90
CA ALA A 403 -32.03 7.19 -27.34
C ALA A 403 -31.26 6.12 -28.15
N ARG A 404 -30.00 5.81 -27.79
CA ARG A 404 -29.19 4.82 -28.54
C ARG A 404 -29.58 3.36 -28.28
N ILE A 405 -30.25 3.07 -27.16
CA ILE A 405 -30.79 1.74 -26.86
C ILE A 405 -31.90 1.35 -27.85
N LEU A 406 -32.57 2.33 -28.47
CA LEU A 406 -33.59 2.08 -29.50
C LEU A 406 -33.04 1.83 -30.91
N GLU A 407 -31.77 2.18 -31.19
CA GLU A 407 -31.19 2.06 -32.55
C GLU A 407 -30.47 0.73 -32.81
N SER A 408 -30.16 -0.08 -31.78
CA SER A 408 -29.49 -1.37 -31.97
C SER A 408 -30.49 -2.50 -32.26
N GLN A 409 -31.10 -2.48 -33.45
CA GLN A 409 -31.77 -3.66 -34.00
C GLN A 409 -30.74 -4.53 -34.74
N GLY A 410 -30.12 -5.47 -34.00
CA GLY A 410 -29.20 -6.47 -34.53
C GLY A 410 -28.23 -6.95 -33.47
N ALA A 411 -28.60 -8.03 -32.75
CA ALA A 411 -27.86 -8.66 -31.64
C ALA A 411 -27.31 -7.67 -30.59
N THR A 412 -28.16 -7.27 -29.64
CA THR A 412 -27.88 -6.24 -28.63
C THR A 412 -26.62 -6.55 -27.79
N PRO A 413 -25.55 -5.74 -27.85
CA PRO A 413 -24.46 -5.82 -26.88
C PRO A 413 -24.97 -5.32 -25.52
N LEU A 414 -24.76 -6.10 -24.46
CA LEU A 414 -25.07 -5.71 -23.08
C LEU A 414 -24.36 -4.38 -22.73
N PRO A 415 -25.07 -3.28 -22.39
CA PRO A 415 -24.42 -2.08 -21.88
C PRO A 415 -23.95 -2.34 -20.45
N PHE A 416 -22.65 -2.57 -20.27
CA PHE A 416 -22.03 -2.66 -18.95
C PHE A 416 -21.01 -1.53 -18.77
N MET A 417 -20.87 -1.06 -17.54
CA MET A 417 -19.90 -0.04 -17.16
C MET A 417 -18.78 -0.71 -16.37
N VAL A 418 -17.55 -0.50 -16.80
CA VAL A 418 -16.35 -0.79 -16.01
C VAL A 418 -16.05 0.42 -15.14
N TYR A 419 -15.63 0.18 -13.90
CA TYR A 419 -15.25 1.22 -12.95
C TYR A 419 -14.13 0.73 -12.04
N GLY A 420 -13.49 1.65 -11.34
CA GLY A 420 -12.51 1.27 -10.32
C GLY A 420 -12.01 2.42 -9.49
N ASP A 421 -11.35 2.05 -8.39
CA ASP A 421 -10.65 2.98 -7.52
C ASP A 421 -9.20 2.51 -7.35
N ILE A 422 -8.25 3.44 -7.36
CA ILE A 422 -6.87 3.19 -6.96
C ILE A 422 -6.56 4.07 -5.76
N ASN A 423 -6.20 3.49 -4.62
CA ASN A 423 -5.97 4.21 -3.38
C ASN A 423 -4.67 3.78 -2.70
N ARG A 424 -3.61 4.57 -2.88
CA ARG A 424 -2.30 4.31 -2.28
C ARG A 424 -2.04 5.28 -1.14
N MET A 425 -1.48 4.74 -0.06
CA MET A 425 -1.27 5.46 1.19
C MET A 425 0.16 5.25 1.70
N ALA A 426 0.81 6.31 2.15
CA ALA A 426 1.94 6.23 3.05
C ALA A 426 1.42 6.14 4.49
N LEU A 427 1.76 5.08 5.21
CA LEU A 427 1.42 4.85 6.61
C LEU A 427 2.69 4.85 7.46
N SER A 428 2.80 5.81 8.36
CA SER A 428 3.84 5.90 9.37
C SER A 428 3.27 5.54 10.73
N TRP A 429 4.00 4.76 11.52
CA TRP A 429 3.62 4.47 12.91
C TRP A 429 4.78 4.68 13.87
N ASN A 430 4.43 4.88 15.14
CA ASN A 430 5.35 4.95 16.26
C ASN A 430 4.70 4.29 17.47
N ASP A 431 5.26 3.15 17.91
CA ASP A 431 4.80 2.39 19.08
C ASP A 431 5.64 2.68 20.34
N GLY A 432 6.46 3.74 20.30
CA GLY A 432 7.38 4.11 21.37
C GLY A 432 8.75 3.44 21.31
N VAL A 433 8.92 2.35 20.55
CA VAL A 433 10.20 1.64 20.33
C VAL A 433 10.59 1.68 18.87
N GLN A 434 9.72 1.14 18.02
CA GLN A 434 9.89 1.06 16.59
C GLN A 434 9.11 2.19 15.92
N ARG A 435 9.72 2.74 14.86
CA ARG A 435 9.13 3.71 13.96
C ARG A 435 9.50 3.31 12.56
N ASP A 436 8.54 3.28 11.66
CA ASP A 436 8.75 2.99 10.24
C ASP A 436 7.60 3.61 9.42
N THR A 437 7.79 3.70 8.11
CA THR A 437 6.86 4.28 7.13
C THR A 437 6.78 3.41 5.89
N ARG A 438 5.55 3.13 5.44
CA ARG A 438 5.26 2.13 4.41
C ARG A 438 4.27 2.63 3.40
N VAL A 439 4.49 2.28 2.13
CA VAL A 439 3.50 2.51 1.07
C VAL A 439 2.60 1.28 0.98
N VAL A 440 1.32 1.49 1.29
CA VAL A 440 0.31 0.46 1.47
C VAL A 440 -0.88 0.72 0.55
N ASP A 441 -1.67 -0.32 0.28
CA ASP A 441 -3.05 -0.15 -0.19
C ASP A 441 -3.94 0.19 1.00
N ASN A 442 -4.81 1.19 0.83
CA ASN A 442 -5.64 1.65 1.92
C ASN A 442 -6.88 0.77 2.08
N TYR A 443 -6.84 -0.15 3.03
CA TYR A 443 -7.92 -1.11 3.26
C TYR A 443 -9.24 -0.49 3.74
N SER A 444 -9.24 0.76 4.24
CA SER A 444 -10.48 1.50 4.55
C SER A 444 -11.26 1.90 3.29
N ALA A 445 -10.56 2.08 2.17
CA ALA A 445 -11.13 2.32 0.86
C ALA A 445 -10.20 1.68 -0.20
N PRO A 446 -10.25 0.34 -0.33
CA PRO A 446 -9.23 -0.42 -1.04
C PRO A 446 -9.23 -0.13 -2.54
N SER A 447 -8.12 -0.42 -3.20
CA SER A 447 -8.09 -0.41 -4.66
C SER A 447 -8.98 -1.53 -5.22
N ILE A 448 -9.88 -1.20 -6.14
CA ILE A 448 -10.90 -2.10 -6.67
C ILE A 448 -11.08 -1.92 -8.18
N PHE A 449 -11.55 -2.99 -8.83
CA PHE A 449 -11.98 -3.00 -10.22
C PHE A 449 -13.29 -3.74 -10.31
N GLY A 450 -14.25 -3.19 -11.05
CA GLY A 450 -15.55 -3.81 -11.18
C GLY A 450 -16.24 -3.51 -12.50
N ALA A 451 -17.28 -4.30 -12.75
CA ALA A 451 -18.22 -4.12 -13.83
C ALA A 451 -19.64 -4.29 -13.31
N ARG A 452 -20.56 -3.46 -13.79
CA ARG A 452 -21.99 -3.60 -13.49
C ARG A 452 -22.84 -3.31 -14.72
N GLY A 453 -23.94 -4.05 -14.84
CA GLY A 453 -24.90 -3.90 -15.93
C GLY A 453 -26.33 -4.08 -15.43
N ALA A 454 -27.27 -3.38 -16.05
CA ALA A 454 -28.69 -3.49 -15.72
C ALA A 454 -29.55 -3.24 -16.97
N ILE A 455 -30.67 -3.96 -17.07
CA ILE A 455 -31.64 -3.85 -18.16
C ILE A 455 -33.07 -3.88 -17.62
N GLU A 456 -33.95 -3.07 -18.19
CA GLU A 456 -35.38 -3.15 -17.93
C GLU A 456 -35.97 -4.33 -18.73
N ILE A 457 -36.59 -5.29 -18.04
CA ILE A 457 -37.16 -6.52 -18.63
C ILE A 457 -38.67 -6.42 -18.82
N ALA A 458 -39.33 -5.56 -18.04
CA ALA A 458 -40.74 -5.20 -18.15
C ALA A 458 -40.94 -3.86 -17.44
N ARG A 459 -42.07 -3.18 -17.69
CA ARG A 459 -42.36 -1.88 -17.09
C ARG A 459 -42.20 -1.91 -15.56
N GLY A 460 -41.21 -1.18 -15.04
CA GLY A 460 -40.93 -1.10 -13.61
C GLY A 460 -40.24 -2.34 -13.02
N TRP A 461 -39.71 -3.22 -13.86
CA TRP A 461 -38.90 -4.39 -13.52
C TRP A 461 -37.53 -4.31 -14.17
N THR A 462 -36.48 -4.30 -13.36
CA THR A 462 -35.08 -4.27 -13.81
C THR A 462 -34.37 -5.54 -13.36
N THR A 463 -33.55 -6.13 -14.22
CA THR A 463 -32.58 -7.17 -13.82
C THR A 463 -31.15 -6.70 -14.10
N GLY A 464 -30.17 -7.23 -13.41
CA GLY A 464 -28.78 -6.85 -13.63
C GLY A 464 -27.78 -7.71 -12.88
N PHE A 465 -26.51 -7.33 -12.99
CA PHE A 465 -25.38 -7.99 -12.33
C PHE A 465 -24.38 -6.98 -11.77
N HIS A 466 -23.60 -7.43 -10.80
CA HIS A 466 -22.46 -6.72 -10.22
C HIS A 466 -21.30 -7.69 -10.02
N ALA A 467 -20.16 -7.38 -10.63
CA ALA A 467 -18.90 -8.06 -10.40
C ALA A 467 -17.83 -7.05 -9.94
N GLU A 468 -17.14 -7.31 -8.83
CA GLU A 468 -16.08 -6.46 -8.30
C GLU A 468 -15.02 -7.30 -7.62
N VAL A 469 -13.75 -6.97 -7.90
CA VAL A 469 -12.58 -7.54 -7.23
C VAL A 469 -11.76 -6.43 -6.58
N GLY A 470 -11.27 -6.69 -5.38
CA GLY A 470 -10.32 -5.84 -4.66
C GLY A 470 -8.89 -6.36 -4.79
N LEU A 471 -7.93 -5.46 -4.64
CA LEU A 471 -6.52 -5.80 -4.54
C LEU A 471 -6.11 -5.93 -3.08
N LEU A 472 -5.72 -7.13 -2.66
CA LEU A 472 -5.08 -7.38 -1.37
C LEU A 472 -3.57 -7.31 -1.57
N GLN A 473 -3.00 -6.13 -1.36
CA GLN A 473 -1.56 -5.93 -1.49
C GLN A 473 -1.08 -4.90 -0.47
N ALA A 474 -0.09 -5.26 0.35
CA ALA A 474 0.49 -4.34 1.34
C ALA A 474 -0.61 -3.60 2.10
N ARG A 475 -1.59 -4.32 2.64
CA ARG A 475 -2.83 -3.72 3.15
C ARG A 475 -2.53 -2.91 4.40
N SER A 476 -3.10 -1.72 4.50
CA SER A 476 -2.92 -0.84 5.67
C SER A 476 -3.34 -1.47 6.99
N ILE A 477 -4.31 -2.39 6.98
CA ILE A 477 -4.72 -3.15 8.17
C ILE A 477 -3.65 -4.13 8.64
N ALA A 478 -2.89 -4.72 7.71
CA ALA A 478 -1.98 -5.83 7.95
C ALA A 478 -0.56 -5.39 8.36
N VAL A 479 -0.30 -4.08 8.40
CA VAL A 479 0.97 -3.54 8.86
C VAL A 479 1.16 -3.89 10.34
N SER A 480 2.28 -4.53 10.64
CA SER A 480 2.70 -4.90 12.00
C SER A 480 4.20 -4.70 12.18
N GLN A 481 4.69 -4.76 13.41
CA GLN A 481 6.12 -4.64 13.70
C GLN A 481 6.96 -5.78 13.09
N ASP A 482 6.39 -6.99 12.99
CA ASP A 482 7.06 -8.18 12.43
C ASP A 482 6.92 -8.27 10.91
N LEU A 483 5.86 -7.69 10.36
CA LEU A 483 5.60 -7.65 8.92
C LEU A 483 5.27 -6.20 8.50
N PRO A 484 6.26 -5.30 8.48
CA PRO A 484 5.97 -3.89 8.37
C PRO A 484 5.46 -3.52 6.96
N GLY A 485 5.70 -4.34 5.94
CA GLY A 485 5.08 -4.19 4.61
C GLY A 485 3.55 -4.40 4.55
N GLY A 486 2.94 -5.07 5.55
CA GLY A 486 1.60 -5.65 5.45
C GLY A 486 1.58 -6.78 4.42
N GLU A 487 1.00 -7.94 4.78
CA GLU A 487 0.91 -9.21 3.99
C GLU A 487 1.88 -9.51 2.83
N LYS A 488 2.42 -10.72 2.87
CA LYS A 488 3.49 -11.20 1.98
C LYS A 488 3.07 -11.42 0.51
N ASP A 489 1.82 -11.75 0.24
CA ASP A 489 1.35 -12.16 -1.09
C ASP A 489 0.32 -11.18 -1.65
N TRP A 490 0.32 -10.96 -2.97
CA TRP A 490 -0.78 -10.27 -3.64
C TRP A 490 -1.92 -11.26 -3.87
N ALA A 491 -3.14 -10.87 -3.53
CA ALA A 491 -4.33 -11.67 -3.79
C ALA A 491 -5.46 -10.80 -4.33
N LEU A 492 -6.37 -11.43 -5.08
CA LEU A 492 -7.64 -10.82 -5.44
C LEU A 492 -8.66 -11.14 -4.34
N ASP A 493 -9.36 -10.11 -3.88
CA ASP A 493 -10.51 -10.21 -2.98
C ASP A 493 -11.78 -10.21 -3.81
N LEU A 494 -12.57 -11.27 -3.78
CA LEU A 494 -13.89 -11.23 -4.43
C LEU A 494 -14.82 -10.38 -3.57
N ARG A 495 -15.25 -9.22 -4.09
CA ARG A 495 -16.07 -8.29 -3.32
C ARG A 495 -17.54 -8.40 -3.70
N TYR A 496 -17.84 -8.43 -4.99
CA TYR A 496 -19.20 -8.63 -5.49
C TYR A 496 -19.17 -9.62 -6.65
N LEU A 497 -20.12 -10.55 -6.63
CA LEU A 497 -20.48 -11.40 -7.76
C LEU A 497 -21.92 -11.83 -7.56
N ASP A 498 -22.83 -11.00 -8.04
CA ASP A 498 -24.26 -11.17 -7.85
C ASP A 498 -25.08 -10.79 -9.07
N TRP A 499 -26.31 -11.27 -9.07
CA TRP A 499 -27.38 -10.81 -9.95
C TRP A 499 -28.58 -10.38 -9.11
N PHE A 500 -29.41 -9.51 -9.68
CA PHE A 500 -30.60 -9.02 -8.99
C PHE A 500 -31.80 -8.89 -9.92
N ILE A 501 -32.98 -8.97 -9.34
CA ILE A 501 -34.24 -8.52 -9.94
C ILE A 501 -34.85 -7.47 -9.02
N ARG A 502 -35.27 -6.34 -9.59
CA ARG A 502 -35.86 -5.20 -8.89
C ARG A 502 -37.20 -4.83 -9.48
N SER A 503 -38.19 -4.65 -8.62
CA SER A 503 -39.47 -4.02 -8.91
C SER A 503 -39.56 -2.65 -8.25
N ASN A 504 -40.05 -1.65 -8.97
CA ASN A 504 -40.34 -0.33 -8.39
C ASN A 504 -41.40 -0.39 -7.27
N ARG A 505 -42.25 -1.42 -7.27
CA ARG A 505 -43.34 -1.60 -6.29
C ARG A 505 -42.97 -2.57 -5.17
N TYR A 506 -42.21 -3.62 -5.49
CA TYR A 506 -41.97 -4.73 -4.56
C TYR A 506 -40.53 -4.80 -4.05
N GLY A 507 -39.63 -3.90 -4.46
CA GLY A 507 -38.26 -3.88 -3.95
C GLY A 507 -37.30 -4.71 -4.79
N LYS A 508 -36.14 -5.06 -4.22
CA LYS A 508 -35.04 -5.72 -4.91
C LYS A 508 -34.69 -7.03 -4.22
N ILE A 509 -34.55 -8.10 -4.99
CA ILE A 509 -33.93 -9.35 -4.55
C ILE A 509 -32.56 -9.47 -5.25
N THR A 510 -31.53 -9.72 -4.47
CA THR A 510 -30.15 -9.95 -4.93
C THR A 510 -29.69 -11.33 -4.48
N VAL A 511 -29.03 -12.08 -5.38
CA VAL A 511 -28.52 -13.42 -5.11
C VAL A 511 -27.07 -13.51 -5.57
N GLY A 512 -26.19 -13.95 -4.67
CA GLY A 512 -24.77 -14.16 -4.97
C GLY A 512 -23.86 -13.74 -3.83
N HIS A 513 -22.60 -13.47 -4.14
CA HIS A 513 -21.66 -12.89 -3.21
C HIS A 513 -21.87 -11.37 -3.17
N THR A 514 -22.50 -10.87 -2.11
CA THR A 514 -22.95 -9.47 -2.07
C THR A 514 -22.97 -8.90 -0.65
N SER A 515 -23.33 -7.62 -0.54
CA SER A 515 -23.58 -6.94 0.73
C SER A 515 -24.83 -7.49 1.39
N THR A 516 -24.73 -7.78 2.68
CA THR A 516 -25.83 -8.21 3.55
C THR A 516 -26.63 -6.98 4.03
N ALA A 517 -27.74 -7.17 4.74
CA ALA A 517 -28.59 -6.04 5.14
C ALA A 517 -27.85 -5.07 6.08
N THR A 518 -26.97 -5.59 6.93
CA THR A 518 -26.23 -4.81 7.93
C THR A 518 -24.84 -4.36 7.48
N ASP A 519 -24.38 -4.75 6.29
CA ASP A 519 -23.15 -4.24 5.69
C ASP A 519 -23.29 -2.73 5.41
N GLY A 520 -22.36 -1.93 5.91
CA GLY A 520 -22.40 -0.47 5.83
C GLY A 520 -23.32 0.20 6.86
N ALA A 521 -24.01 -0.56 7.73
CA ALA A 521 -24.91 0.01 8.74
C ALA A 521 -24.17 0.90 9.76
N VAL A 522 -22.86 0.70 9.94
CA VAL A 522 -21.98 1.53 10.79
C VAL A 522 -21.23 2.62 10.01
N LEU A 523 -21.43 2.71 8.70
CA LEU A 523 -20.65 3.56 7.79
C LEU A 523 -21.44 4.73 7.18
N ASN A 524 -22.61 5.08 7.71
CA ASN A 524 -23.31 6.28 7.26
C ASN A 524 -22.47 7.52 7.56
N ASP A 525 -22.10 8.27 6.53
CA ASP A 525 -21.20 9.40 6.68
C ASP A 525 -21.35 10.44 5.56
N PHE A 526 -21.64 11.69 5.92
CA PHE A 526 -21.70 12.82 4.99
C PHE A 526 -20.37 13.56 4.82
N SER A 527 -19.36 13.30 5.66
CA SER A 527 -18.07 13.98 5.56
C SER A 527 -17.38 13.68 4.23
N GLY A 528 -17.62 12.49 3.67
CA GLY A 528 -16.93 12.02 2.46
C GLY A 528 -15.44 11.76 2.69
N THR A 529 -15.05 11.45 3.93
CA THR A 529 -13.64 11.22 4.33
C THR A 529 -13.27 9.75 4.50
N ASN A 530 -14.08 8.79 4.00
CA ASN A 530 -13.93 7.35 4.27
C ASN A 530 -12.53 6.75 3.96
N ALA A 531 -11.78 7.34 3.02
CA ALA A 531 -10.39 6.94 2.78
C ALA A 531 -9.46 7.27 3.96
N ALA A 532 -9.72 8.34 4.71
CA ALA A 532 -8.88 8.76 5.83
C ALA A 532 -9.51 8.47 7.20
N ALA A 533 -10.83 8.52 7.31
CA ALA A 533 -11.55 8.37 8.56
C ALA A 533 -12.91 7.69 8.39
N SER A 534 -13.11 6.62 9.15
CA SER A 534 -14.32 5.79 9.16
C SER A 534 -14.51 5.16 10.54
N ALA A 535 -15.71 4.67 10.83
CA ALA A 535 -15.98 3.97 12.08
C ALA A 535 -15.17 2.67 12.21
N ASN A 536 -14.71 2.07 11.10
CA ASN A 536 -13.82 0.91 11.10
C ASN A 536 -12.37 1.34 11.38
N ILE A 537 -12.08 1.74 12.62
CA ILE A 537 -10.79 2.35 12.99
C ILE A 537 -9.58 1.44 12.74
N ALA A 538 -9.76 0.12 12.82
CA ALA A 538 -8.70 -0.87 12.64
C ALA A 538 -8.28 -1.08 11.17
N MET A 539 -9.01 -0.54 10.18
CA MET A 539 -8.64 -0.67 8.76
C MET A 539 -7.28 -0.04 8.42
N ILE A 540 -6.75 0.83 9.29
CA ILE A 540 -5.44 1.46 9.16
C ILE A 540 -4.65 1.14 10.43
N GLY A 541 -3.62 0.30 10.30
CA GLY A 541 -2.75 -0.12 11.40
C GLY A 541 -3.35 -1.16 12.35
N GLY A 542 -4.40 -1.89 11.95
CA GLY A 542 -5.11 -2.85 12.81
C GLY A 542 -4.22 -3.94 13.41
N ASP A 543 -3.24 -4.45 12.65
CA ASP A 543 -2.35 -5.53 13.09
C ASP A 543 -1.11 -5.04 13.86
N LEU A 544 -1.00 -3.73 14.12
CA LEU A 544 0.03 -3.21 15.02
C LEU A 544 -0.17 -3.80 16.42
N MET A 545 0.86 -4.48 16.87
CA MET A 545 0.85 -5.26 18.10
C MET A 545 1.12 -4.37 19.31
N LEU A 546 0.54 -4.74 20.44
CA LEU A 546 0.74 -4.00 21.68
C LEU A 546 2.12 -4.24 22.28
N ARG A 547 2.53 -3.31 23.16
CA ARG A 547 3.77 -3.40 23.92
C ARG A 547 3.53 -3.03 25.37
N SER A 548 4.20 -3.74 26.28
CA SER A 548 4.22 -3.41 27.70
C SER A 548 5.18 -2.23 27.95
N ALA A 549 4.75 -1.19 28.67
CA ALA A 549 5.56 0.00 28.93
C ALA A 549 6.73 -0.27 29.89
N ASP A 550 6.54 -1.12 30.90
CA ASP A 550 7.59 -1.56 31.85
C ASP A 550 8.75 -2.32 31.16
N ALA A 551 8.46 -3.02 30.06
CA ALA A 551 9.46 -3.70 29.26
C ALA A 551 10.45 -2.72 28.61
N LEU A 552 10.09 -1.44 28.46
CA LEU A 552 10.97 -0.40 27.92
C LEU A 552 12.04 0.01 28.93
N ASP A 553 11.63 0.21 30.19
CA ASP A 553 12.52 0.63 31.27
C ASP A 553 13.49 -0.48 31.67
N THR A 554 13.12 -1.74 31.43
CA THR A 554 13.96 -2.93 31.65
C THR A 554 14.77 -3.35 30.41
N GLY A 555 14.74 -2.55 29.34
CA GLY A 555 15.50 -2.79 28.10
C GLY A 555 15.05 -3.99 27.26
N SER A 556 13.94 -4.64 27.62
CA SER A 556 13.44 -5.84 26.93
C SER A 556 12.53 -5.52 25.75
N GLY A 557 11.88 -4.34 25.73
CA GLY A 557 11.12 -3.78 24.61
C GLY A 557 10.36 -4.80 23.77
N SER A 558 9.68 -5.76 24.39
CA SER A 558 9.12 -6.93 23.69
C SER A 558 7.64 -6.71 23.35
N LEU A 559 7.21 -7.22 22.19
CA LEU A 559 5.82 -7.17 21.78
C LEU A 559 4.99 -8.12 22.65
N ILE A 560 3.76 -7.73 22.97
CA ILE A 560 2.76 -8.63 23.51
C ILE A 560 2.27 -9.48 22.33
N THR A 561 2.96 -10.60 22.13
CA THR A 561 2.67 -11.51 21.00
C THR A 561 1.18 -11.85 20.92
N ARG A 562 0.61 -11.73 19.72
CA ARG A 562 -0.79 -12.03 19.34
C ARG A 562 -1.87 -11.06 19.82
N THR A 563 -1.55 -9.85 20.30
CA THR A 563 -2.58 -8.83 20.60
C THR A 563 -2.34 -7.56 19.81
N SER A 564 -3.31 -7.18 18.98
CA SER A 564 -3.25 -6.01 18.10
C SER A 564 -4.35 -4.98 18.39
N ILE A 565 -4.32 -3.86 17.66
CA ILE A 565 -5.42 -2.87 17.64
C ILE A 565 -6.74 -3.52 17.20
N GLY A 566 -6.70 -4.43 16.22
CA GLY A 566 -7.86 -5.15 15.70
C GLY A 566 -8.54 -6.03 16.75
N ASP A 567 -7.77 -6.65 17.64
CA ASP A 567 -8.33 -7.53 18.67
C ASP A 567 -9.27 -6.77 19.65
N PHE A 568 -8.99 -5.49 19.94
CA PHE A 568 -9.87 -4.66 20.79
C PHE A 568 -11.24 -4.37 20.17
N VAL A 569 -11.35 -4.40 18.85
CA VAL A 569 -12.61 -4.23 18.12
C VAL A 569 -13.22 -5.56 17.68
N GLY A 570 -12.71 -6.67 18.24
CA GLY A 570 -13.23 -8.02 18.04
C GLY A 570 -12.85 -8.63 16.69
N GLY A 571 -11.72 -8.22 16.12
CA GLY A 571 -11.16 -8.70 14.85
C GLY A 571 -10.94 -7.57 13.84
N ALA A 572 -10.73 -7.94 12.57
CA ALA A 572 -10.37 -6.98 11.52
C ALA A 572 -11.40 -5.83 11.34
N THR A 573 -12.70 -6.09 11.47
CA THR A 573 -13.76 -5.11 11.22
C THR A 573 -14.92 -5.19 12.23
N ILE A 574 -15.56 -4.06 12.48
CA ILE A 574 -16.82 -3.97 13.24
C ILE A 574 -18.05 -3.99 12.32
N ASP A 575 -17.84 -3.84 11.02
CA ASP A 575 -18.89 -3.93 10.01
C ASP A 575 -19.19 -5.38 9.63
N THR A 576 -20.33 -5.61 9.01
CA THR A 576 -20.70 -6.92 8.49
C THR A 576 -20.01 -7.15 7.16
N LEU A 577 -19.31 -8.26 7.03
CA LEU A 577 -18.64 -8.62 5.77
C LEU A 577 -19.63 -9.13 4.73
N ARG A 578 -19.28 -8.94 3.46
CA ARG A 578 -19.97 -9.49 2.28
C ARG A 578 -19.92 -11.01 2.29
N ARG A 579 -20.97 -11.65 1.77
CA ARG A 579 -21.17 -13.12 1.85
C ARG A 579 -22.04 -13.63 0.71
N ASN A 580 -22.06 -14.95 0.52
CA ASN A 580 -23.00 -15.64 -0.35
C ASN A 580 -24.38 -15.70 0.30
N VAL A 581 -25.30 -14.84 -0.11
CA VAL A 581 -26.62 -14.70 0.52
C VAL A 581 -27.73 -14.47 -0.51
N VAL A 582 -28.96 -14.65 -0.05
CA VAL A 582 -30.14 -14.02 -0.65
C VAL A 582 -30.45 -12.78 0.16
N HIS A 583 -30.51 -11.62 -0.50
CA HIS A 583 -30.77 -10.33 0.13
C HIS A 583 -32.01 -9.69 -0.51
N TYR A 584 -32.99 -9.33 0.32
CA TYR A 584 -34.16 -8.56 -0.09
C TYR A 584 -34.15 -7.16 0.54
N GLU A 585 -34.46 -6.16 -0.27
CA GLU A 585 -34.59 -4.75 0.13
C GLU A 585 -35.95 -4.21 -0.32
N THR A 586 -36.67 -3.52 0.57
CA THR A 586 -37.93 -2.86 0.21
C THR A 586 -37.69 -1.62 -0.65
N PRO A 587 -38.67 -1.14 -1.43
CA PRO A 587 -38.64 0.23 -1.92
C PRO A 587 -38.54 1.23 -0.77
N THR A 588 -37.96 2.39 -1.03
CA THR A 588 -37.93 3.47 -0.04
C THR A 588 -39.32 4.10 0.12
N TYR A 589 -39.84 4.12 1.33
CA TYR A 589 -41.11 4.75 1.69
C TYR A 589 -40.90 5.84 2.74
N LYS A 590 -41.23 7.09 2.40
CA LYS A 590 -41.03 8.26 3.29
C LYS A 590 -39.63 8.34 3.91
N GLY A 591 -38.61 7.96 3.14
CA GLY A 591 -37.22 7.94 3.57
C GLY A 591 -36.76 6.65 4.25
N PHE A 592 -37.67 5.73 4.59
CA PHE A 592 -37.33 4.43 5.19
C PHE A 592 -37.15 3.33 4.14
N ASP A 593 -36.17 2.47 4.33
CA ASP A 593 -36.03 1.20 3.63
C ASP A 593 -35.59 0.10 4.60
N PHE A 594 -36.10 -1.11 4.38
CA PHE A 594 -35.82 -2.29 5.20
C PHE A 594 -35.12 -3.35 4.36
N GLY A 595 -34.09 -3.97 4.92
CA GLY A 595 -33.32 -5.04 4.31
C GLY A 595 -33.30 -6.29 5.18
N VAL A 596 -33.28 -7.46 4.53
CA VAL A 596 -33.03 -8.75 5.17
C VAL A 596 -32.15 -9.61 4.27
N ALA A 597 -31.06 -10.15 4.81
CA ALA A 597 -30.25 -11.14 4.12
C ALA A 597 -30.11 -12.42 4.93
N ALA A 598 -30.08 -13.56 4.24
CA ALA A 598 -30.01 -14.87 4.89
C ALA A 598 -29.26 -15.92 4.07
N ARG A 599 -28.67 -16.86 4.81
CA ARG A 599 -28.18 -18.18 4.37
C ARG A 599 -28.24 -19.15 5.56
N GLU A 600 -27.81 -20.39 5.39
CA GLU A 600 -27.97 -21.46 6.40
C GLU A 600 -27.61 -21.09 7.85
N LYS A 601 -26.41 -20.53 8.09
CA LYS A 601 -25.88 -20.22 9.43
C LYS A 601 -25.76 -18.73 9.76
N PHE A 602 -26.36 -17.88 8.92
CA PHE A 602 -26.29 -16.42 9.05
C PHE A 602 -27.58 -15.77 8.59
N TRP A 603 -28.05 -14.79 9.35
CA TRP A 603 -29.06 -13.85 8.88
C TRP A 603 -28.89 -12.50 9.55
N ASP A 604 -29.36 -11.48 8.85
CA ASP A 604 -29.37 -10.12 9.36
C ASP A 604 -30.54 -9.30 8.83
N VAL A 605 -30.85 -8.23 9.54
CA VAL A 605 -31.89 -7.26 9.19
C VAL A 605 -31.39 -5.85 9.45
N ALA A 606 -31.80 -4.90 8.62
CA ALA A 606 -31.48 -3.50 8.81
C ALA A 606 -32.65 -2.59 8.44
N LEU A 607 -32.74 -1.47 9.13
CA LEU A 607 -33.63 -0.36 8.81
C LEU A 607 -32.78 0.87 8.54
N ASN A 608 -32.93 1.45 7.36
CA ASN A 608 -32.27 2.68 6.96
C ASN A 608 -33.27 3.82 6.89
N TYR A 609 -32.81 5.03 7.18
CA TYR A 609 -33.60 6.25 7.05
C TYR A 609 -32.78 7.36 6.40
N ARG A 610 -33.41 8.09 5.47
CA ARG A 610 -32.80 9.19 4.71
C ARG A 610 -33.77 10.36 4.62
N ALA A 611 -33.32 11.55 4.96
CA ALA A 611 -34.11 12.78 4.83
C ALA A 611 -33.26 13.92 4.26
N ASN A 612 -33.81 14.64 3.28
CA ASN A 612 -33.25 15.87 2.76
C ASN A 612 -34.23 17.01 3.10
N LEU A 613 -33.87 17.84 4.06
CA LEU A 613 -34.56 19.07 4.43
C LEU A 613 -33.87 20.25 3.73
N ALA A 614 -34.49 21.44 3.73
CA ALA A 614 -34.00 22.60 2.98
C ALA A 614 -32.50 22.90 3.17
N ASN A 615 -31.99 22.83 4.41
CA ASN A 615 -30.59 23.12 4.74
C ASN A 615 -29.85 21.92 5.37
N TRP A 616 -30.52 20.78 5.54
CA TRP A 616 -30.00 19.67 6.33
C TRP A 616 -30.20 18.36 5.58
N ARG A 617 -29.17 17.52 5.58
CA ARG A 617 -29.28 16.13 5.13
C ARG A 617 -29.00 15.19 6.28
N PHE A 618 -29.83 14.15 6.40
CA PHE A 618 -29.77 13.15 7.45
C PHE A 618 -29.77 11.75 6.86
N ARG A 619 -28.93 10.87 7.41
CA ARG A 619 -28.90 9.43 7.15
C ARG A 619 -28.72 8.69 8.47
N ALA A 620 -29.44 7.60 8.64
CA ALA A 620 -29.24 6.69 9.75
C ALA A 620 -29.49 5.24 9.32
N SER A 621 -28.85 4.32 10.03
CA SER A 621 -29.09 2.89 9.91
C SER A 621 -29.02 2.24 11.28
N VAL A 622 -29.86 1.24 11.50
CA VAL A 622 -29.78 0.33 12.64
C VAL A 622 -30.04 -1.09 12.15
N GLY A 623 -29.31 -2.05 12.70
CA GLY A 623 -29.42 -3.42 12.27
C GLY A 623 -29.07 -4.43 13.35
N TYR A 624 -29.52 -5.65 13.10
CA TYR A 624 -29.25 -6.82 13.91
C TYR A 624 -28.73 -7.95 13.02
N LEU A 625 -27.73 -8.68 13.48
CA LEU A 625 -27.30 -9.92 12.85
C LEU A 625 -27.13 -11.04 13.87
N ARG A 626 -27.31 -12.27 13.39
CA ARG A 626 -26.88 -13.49 14.06
C ARG A 626 -26.00 -14.31 13.12
N ASP A 627 -24.80 -14.62 13.58
CA ASP A 627 -23.80 -15.36 12.83
C ASP A 627 -23.31 -16.57 13.63
N THR A 628 -23.68 -17.75 13.18
CA THR A 628 -23.29 -19.04 13.78
C THR A 628 -22.24 -19.78 12.97
N GLU A 629 -21.75 -19.19 11.88
CA GLU A 629 -20.73 -19.77 11.01
C GLU A 629 -19.33 -19.56 11.62
N GLY A 630 -18.68 -20.66 12.02
CA GLY A 630 -17.35 -20.66 12.63
C GLY A 630 -16.28 -21.29 11.74
N SER A 631 -15.10 -20.68 11.65
CA SER A 631 -13.95 -21.23 10.92
C SER A 631 -13.26 -22.42 11.60
N ARG A 632 -13.75 -22.81 12.79
CA ARG A 632 -13.17 -23.86 13.64
C ARG A 632 -14.20 -24.90 14.07
N GLU A 633 -15.30 -25.03 13.32
CA GLU A 633 -16.36 -26.00 13.60
C GLU A 633 -15.86 -27.45 13.55
N ASP A 634 -14.90 -27.76 12.67
CA ASP A 634 -14.27 -29.08 12.56
C ASP A 634 -13.52 -29.50 13.83
N LEU A 635 -13.14 -28.53 14.66
CA LEU A 635 -12.51 -28.76 15.97
C LEU A 635 -13.55 -28.92 17.11
N GLY A 636 -14.84 -28.98 16.78
CA GLY A 636 -15.94 -29.08 17.74
C GLY A 636 -16.37 -27.75 18.37
N PHE A 637 -15.79 -26.63 17.94
CA PHE A 637 -16.15 -25.30 18.44
C PHE A 637 -17.38 -24.75 17.73
N LYS A 638 -18.21 -24.00 18.45
CA LYS A 638 -19.44 -23.41 17.94
C LYS A 638 -19.38 -21.90 18.11
N LYS A 639 -19.64 -21.15 17.05
CA LYS A 639 -19.81 -19.70 17.12
C LYS A 639 -21.31 -19.36 17.26
N ASP A 640 -21.67 -18.37 18.07
CA ASP A 640 -23.00 -17.73 18.05
C ASP A 640 -22.81 -16.26 18.40
N ARG A 641 -22.49 -15.45 17.38
CA ARG A 641 -22.34 -14.00 17.52
C ARG A 641 -23.63 -13.30 17.19
N ARG A 642 -24.02 -12.38 18.06
CA ARG A 642 -25.20 -11.53 17.88
C ARG A 642 -24.77 -10.09 17.98
N GLU A 643 -25.13 -9.28 16.99
CA GLU A 643 -24.70 -7.89 16.98
C GLU A 643 -25.87 -6.95 16.78
N TRP A 644 -25.90 -5.89 17.60
CA TRP A 644 -26.70 -4.70 17.37
C TRP A 644 -25.74 -3.62 16.91
N LYS A 645 -26.02 -3.00 15.76
CA LYS A 645 -25.15 -1.96 15.22
C LYS A 645 -25.95 -0.88 14.53
N GLY A 646 -25.35 0.29 14.40
CA GLY A 646 -25.97 1.38 13.68
C GLY A 646 -25.07 2.59 13.59
N SER A 647 -25.51 3.55 12.80
CA SER A 647 -24.87 4.85 12.65
C SER A 647 -25.87 5.92 12.25
N ALA A 648 -25.51 7.17 12.50
CA ALA A 648 -26.24 8.33 12.03
C ALA A 648 -25.27 9.42 11.58
N SER A 649 -25.62 10.14 10.52
CA SER A 649 -24.86 11.26 10.02
C SER A 649 -25.80 12.40 9.62
N VAL A 650 -25.40 13.61 9.98
CA VAL A 650 -26.09 14.85 9.65
C VAL A 650 -25.10 15.87 9.11
N ILE A 651 -25.52 16.64 8.11
CA ILE A 651 -24.76 17.78 7.58
C ILE A 651 -25.68 18.98 7.37
N HIS A 652 -25.21 20.17 7.76
CA HIS A 652 -25.83 21.44 7.42
C HIS A 652 -25.21 21.97 6.13
N ASP A 653 -25.93 21.90 5.02
CA ASP A 653 -25.39 22.19 3.68
C ASP A 653 -24.84 23.63 3.54
N PRO A 654 -25.49 24.69 4.08
CA PRO A 654 -24.95 26.05 3.96
C PRO A 654 -23.61 26.26 4.68
N THR A 655 -23.38 25.62 5.82
CA THR A 655 -22.13 25.79 6.58
C THR A 655 -21.10 24.73 6.27
N GLY A 656 -21.53 23.54 5.82
CA GLY A 656 -20.66 22.38 5.65
C GLY A 656 -20.36 21.61 6.94
N LEU A 657 -20.94 22.01 8.08
CA LEU A 657 -20.73 21.35 9.36
C LEU A 657 -21.43 19.99 9.37
N PHE A 658 -20.72 18.95 9.80
CA PHE A 658 -21.28 17.61 9.88
C PHE A 658 -20.96 16.93 11.21
N VAL A 659 -21.81 15.99 11.60
CA VAL A 659 -21.59 15.06 12.72
C VAL A 659 -21.99 13.67 12.27
N THR A 660 -21.14 12.68 12.57
CA THR A 660 -21.34 11.27 12.27
C THR A 660 -21.06 10.46 13.54
N THR A 661 -21.90 9.47 13.86
CA THR A 661 -21.69 8.56 14.99
C THR A 661 -22.01 7.13 14.58
N ALA A 662 -21.37 6.15 15.23
CA ALA A 662 -21.66 4.74 15.05
C ALA A 662 -21.51 3.98 16.38
N PHE A 663 -22.22 2.85 16.50
CA PHE A 663 -22.10 1.95 17.65
C PHE A 663 -22.18 0.48 17.22
N VAL A 664 -21.55 -0.39 18.01
CA VAL A 664 -21.71 -1.86 17.92
C VAL A 664 -21.77 -2.45 19.32
N ASN A 665 -22.72 -3.35 19.55
CA ASN A 665 -22.75 -4.24 20.70
C ASN A 665 -22.72 -5.69 20.20
N ARG A 666 -21.60 -6.39 20.38
CA ARG A 666 -21.38 -7.77 19.94
C ARG A 666 -21.42 -8.70 21.14
N GLN A 667 -22.33 -9.66 21.10
CA GLN A 667 -22.50 -10.70 22.12
C GLN A 667 -21.90 -12.01 21.64
N PHE A 668 -21.30 -12.74 22.57
CA PHE A 668 -20.65 -14.02 22.33
C PHE A 668 -21.45 -15.10 23.04
N ARG A 669 -22.11 -15.98 22.30
CA ARG A 669 -23.00 -17.03 22.83
C ARG A 669 -22.56 -18.43 22.41
N GLY A 670 -21.41 -18.53 21.74
CA GLY A 670 -20.83 -19.79 21.30
C GLY A 670 -20.11 -20.57 22.39
N PHE A 671 -19.42 -21.61 21.92
CA PHE A 671 -18.44 -22.40 22.64
C PHE A 671 -17.14 -22.50 21.82
N ASP A 672 -16.11 -21.74 22.17
CA ASP A 672 -14.77 -21.83 21.58
C ASP A 672 -13.72 -21.61 22.68
N SER A 673 -12.79 -22.56 22.81
CA SER A 673 -11.71 -22.54 23.81
C SER A 673 -10.50 -21.69 23.44
N SER A 674 -10.58 -20.92 22.36
CA SER A 674 -9.53 -19.99 21.99
C SER A 674 -9.36 -18.92 23.05
N ASN A 675 -8.11 -18.62 23.35
CA ASN A 675 -7.73 -17.49 24.18
C ASN A 675 -7.52 -16.20 23.36
N GLN A 676 -7.89 -16.17 22.08
CA GLN A 676 -7.71 -15.03 21.19
C GLN A 676 -9.03 -14.30 20.93
N ALA A 677 -9.02 -12.96 20.92
CA ALA A 677 -10.20 -12.11 20.74
C ALA A 677 -10.95 -12.38 19.45
N THR A 678 -10.22 -12.76 18.40
CA THR A 678 -10.77 -13.08 17.08
C THR A 678 -11.66 -14.32 17.10
N PHE A 679 -11.39 -15.33 17.95
CA PHE A 679 -12.10 -16.61 17.95
C PHE A 679 -12.87 -16.91 19.24
N GLY A 680 -12.33 -16.53 20.40
CA GLY A 680 -12.83 -16.94 21.72
C GLY A 680 -14.27 -16.47 21.97
N GLU A 681 -15.09 -17.39 22.48
CA GLU A 681 -16.51 -17.17 22.81
C GLU A 681 -16.79 -17.28 24.33
N ASN A 682 -15.91 -17.95 25.09
CA ASN A 682 -16.07 -18.21 26.52
C ASN A 682 -14.98 -17.54 27.36
N MET A 683 -15.20 -17.44 28.66
CA MET A 683 -14.15 -17.00 29.58
C MET A 683 -13.14 -18.12 29.82
N VAL A 684 -11.89 -17.75 30.07
CA VAL A 684 -10.83 -18.69 30.46
C VAL A 684 -10.34 -18.46 31.89
N ASP A 685 -9.89 -19.55 32.53
CA ASP A 685 -9.21 -19.52 33.81
C ASP A 685 -7.73 -19.09 33.66
N GLN A 686 -6.99 -19.05 34.78
CA GLN A 686 -5.58 -18.68 34.81
C GLN A 686 -4.66 -19.63 34.04
N LEU A 687 -5.09 -20.87 33.82
CA LEU A 687 -4.36 -21.87 33.04
C LEU A 687 -4.68 -21.76 31.54
N GLY A 688 -5.69 -20.95 31.18
CA GLY A 688 -6.19 -20.81 29.82
C GLY A 688 -7.25 -21.85 29.45
N ASN A 689 -7.79 -22.59 30.42
CA ASN A 689 -8.89 -23.51 30.18
C ASN A 689 -10.20 -22.75 30.13
N VAL A 690 -11.11 -23.17 29.27
CA VAL A 690 -12.48 -22.64 29.25
C VAL A 690 -13.16 -22.92 30.58
N ILE A 691 -13.83 -21.91 31.12
CA ILE A 691 -14.73 -22.07 32.24
C ILE A 691 -16.08 -22.55 31.68
N PRO A 692 -16.51 -23.81 31.94
CA PRO A 692 -17.74 -24.36 31.37
C PRO A 692 -18.96 -23.50 31.71
N GLY A 693 -19.86 -23.33 30.74
CA GLY A 693 -21.10 -22.56 30.91
C GLY A 693 -20.94 -21.04 30.96
N THR A 694 -19.72 -20.51 30.77
CA THR A 694 -19.49 -19.06 30.71
C THR A 694 -19.53 -18.52 29.29
N HIS A 695 -19.74 -17.21 29.16
CA HIS A 695 -19.55 -16.47 27.93
C HIS A 695 -18.67 -15.26 28.21
N ARG A 696 -17.80 -14.88 27.28
CA ARG A 696 -17.04 -13.63 27.42
C ARG A 696 -17.98 -12.42 27.45
N PRO A 697 -17.62 -11.31 28.13
CA PRO A 697 -18.44 -10.12 28.15
C PRO A 697 -18.66 -9.52 26.76
N ASP A 698 -19.80 -8.86 26.58
CA ASP A 698 -20.17 -8.21 25.32
C ASP A 698 -19.16 -7.10 24.96
N LEU A 699 -18.69 -7.11 23.71
CA LEU A 699 -17.89 -6.03 23.12
C LEU A 699 -18.80 -4.84 22.84
N ARG A 700 -18.43 -3.66 23.36
CA ARG A 700 -19.14 -2.39 23.13
C ARG A 700 -18.22 -1.40 22.44
N PHE A 701 -18.64 -0.94 21.27
CA PHE A 701 -17.91 0.02 20.46
C PHE A 701 -18.76 1.28 20.25
N GLY A 702 -18.11 2.45 20.32
CA GLY A 702 -18.70 3.74 19.98
C GLY A 702 -17.73 4.59 19.18
N TYR A 703 -18.26 5.35 18.23
CA TYR A 703 -17.50 6.24 17.35
C TYR A 703 -18.22 7.57 17.18
N LEU A 704 -17.45 8.66 17.13
CA LEU A 704 -17.91 10.01 16.84
C LEU A 704 -16.92 10.69 15.91
N LYS A 705 -17.42 11.31 14.85
CA LYS A 705 -16.65 12.17 13.94
C LYS A 705 -17.42 13.45 13.67
N THR A 706 -16.73 14.58 13.69
CA THR A 706 -17.30 15.89 13.38
C THR A 706 -16.32 16.72 12.58
N GLY A 707 -16.80 17.74 11.89
CA GLY A 707 -15.92 18.62 11.15
C GLY A 707 -16.62 19.56 10.19
N LEU A 708 -15.85 20.01 9.21
CA LEU A 708 -16.24 20.99 8.20
C LEU A 708 -15.92 20.46 6.81
N ARG A 709 -16.92 20.43 5.93
CA ARG A 709 -16.77 20.16 4.50
C ARG A 709 -17.16 21.40 3.72
N LYS A 710 -16.20 22.06 3.08
CA LYS A 710 -16.46 23.29 2.34
C LYS A 710 -15.48 23.45 1.18
N GLN A 711 -15.95 23.98 0.07
CA GLN A 711 -15.11 24.36 -1.05
C GLN A 711 -14.40 25.69 -0.75
N PHE A 712 -13.12 25.64 -0.37
CA PHE A 712 -12.28 26.84 -0.19
C PHE A 712 -11.53 27.23 -1.47
N THR A 713 -11.38 26.29 -2.40
CA THR A 713 -10.62 26.49 -3.65
C THR A 713 -11.42 25.95 -4.84
N PRO A 714 -11.10 26.37 -6.08
CA PRO A 714 -11.73 25.83 -7.29
C PRO A 714 -11.47 24.33 -7.52
N LEU A 715 -10.53 23.71 -6.79
CA LEU A 715 -10.20 22.29 -6.95
C LEU A 715 -11.36 21.35 -6.57
N GLY A 716 -12.12 21.73 -5.54
CA GLY A 716 -13.19 20.92 -4.97
C GLY A 716 -13.31 21.11 -3.46
N ASP A 717 -14.12 20.28 -2.80
CA ASP A 717 -14.35 20.34 -1.36
C ASP A 717 -13.08 20.05 -0.53
N THR A 718 -12.79 20.91 0.44
CA THR A 718 -11.86 20.62 1.52
C THR A 718 -12.65 20.13 2.75
N LYS A 719 -12.19 19.04 3.35
CA LYS A 719 -12.83 18.41 4.51
C LYS A 719 -11.84 18.36 5.66
N PHE A 720 -12.13 19.08 6.73
CA PHE A 720 -11.46 18.94 8.01
C PHE A 720 -12.30 18.06 8.93
N TYR A 721 -11.67 17.14 9.65
CA TYR A 721 -12.37 16.28 10.59
C TYR A 721 -11.56 16.03 11.85
N ALA A 722 -12.30 15.77 12.93
CA ALA A 722 -11.80 15.16 14.15
C ALA A 722 -12.67 13.94 14.47
N GLU A 723 -12.05 12.89 14.99
CA GLU A 723 -12.70 11.63 15.32
C GLU A 723 -12.25 11.09 16.68
N THR A 724 -13.13 10.32 17.31
CA THR A 724 -12.80 9.53 18.49
C THR A 724 -13.56 8.22 18.48
N ALA A 725 -12.94 7.18 19.04
CA ALA A 725 -13.56 5.87 19.22
C ALA A 725 -13.22 5.29 20.59
N ILE A 726 -14.15 4.50 21.13
CA ILE A 726 -13.95 3.72 22.34
C ILE A 726 -14.41 2.29 22.08
N ALA A 727 -13.57 1.31 22.42
CA ALA A 727 -13.94 -0.10 22.41
C ALA A 727 -13.73 -0.69 23.81
N LYS A 728 -14.78 -1.27 24.40
CA LYS A 728 -14.76 -1.91 25.72
C LYS A 728 -15.00 -3.41 25.58
N ASN A 729 -14.31 -4.19 26.41
CA ASN A 729 -14.42 -5.65 26.49
C ASN A 729 -14.04 -6.40 25.20
N GLY A 730 -13.17 -5.83 24.37
CA GLY A 730 -12.61 -6.54 23.22
C GLY A 730 -11.80 -7.77 23.59
N LEU A 731 -11.11 -7.75 24.74
CA LEU A 731 -10.23 -8.82 25.22
C LEU A 731 -10.71 -9.47 26.53
N THR A 732 -11.72 -8.89 27.19
CA THR A 732 -12.13 -9.31 28.53
C THR A 732 -12.61 -10.77 28.56
N GLY A 733 -12.17 -11.51 29.58
CA GLY A 733 -12.40 -12.94 29.73
C GLY A 733 -11.39 -13.83 29.02
N LEU A 734 -10.40 -13.26 28.32
CA LEU A 734 -9.40 -14.01 27.53
C LEU A 734 -7.99 -13.90 28.12
N ARG A 735 -7.07 -14.77 27.65
CA ARG A 735 -5.65 -14.71 27.97
C ARG A 735 -4.90 -13.96 26.87
N GLU A 736 -5.04 -12.65 26.90
CA GLU A 736 -4.59 -11.73 25.86
C GLU A 736 -4.15 -10.39 26.45
N GLY A 737 -3.40 -9.56 25.72
CA GLY A 737 -3.00 -8.23 26.19
C GLY A 737 -2.01 -8.22 27.35
N GLY A 738 -1.37 -9.36 27.66
CA GLY A 738 -0.33 -9.49 28.68
C GLY A 738 -0.72 -10.31 29.94
N PRO A 739 -1.89 -10.08 30.57
CA PRO A 739 -2.37 -10.91 31.69
C PRO A 739 -2.61 -12.39 31.38
N LYS A 740 -2.66 -13.23 32.43
CA LYS A 740 -3.17 -14.61 32.34
C LYS A 740 -4.68 -14.64 32.07
N VAL A 741 -5.42 -13.70 32.66
CA VAL A 741 -6.85 -13.46 32.42
C VAL A 741 -7.11 -11.97 32.46
N VAL A 742 -7.76 -11.43 31.42
CA VAL A 742 -8.19 -10.03 31.36
C VAL A 742 -9.55 -9.87 32.03
N THR A 743 -9.64 -9.01 33.03
CA THR A 743 -10.89 -8.69 33.75
C THR A 743 -11.58 -7.43 33.24
N ALA A 744 -10.83 -6.53 32.61
CA ALA A 744 -11.37 -5.38 31.88
C ALA A 744 -10.41 -4.97 30.75
N SER A 745 -10.94 -4.49 29.63
CA SER A 745 -10.15 -3.95 28.52
C SER A 745 -10.85 -2.77 27.86
N THR A 746 -10.12 -1.68 27.65
CA THR A 746 -10.60 -0.49 26.94
C THR A 746 -9.54 0.00 25.94
N LEU A 747 -9.96 0.28 24.70
CA LEU A 747 -9.21 1.06 23.72
C LEU A 747 -9.87 2.42 23.59
N ASN A 748 -9.06 3.49 23.62
CA ASN A 748 -9.47 4.84 23.27
C ASN A 748 -8.66 5.31 22.06
N MET A 749 -9.34 5.94 21.10
CA MET A 749 -8.71 6.53 19.93
C MET A 749 -9.13 7.99 19.81
N ILE A 750 -8.17 8.86 19.49
CA ILE A 750 -8.42 10.21 19.00
C ILE A 750 -7.72 10.39 17.65
N GLY A 751 -8.34 11.11 16.74
CA GLY A 751 -7.79 11.35 15.42
C GLY A 751 -8.26 12.66 14.82
N ALA A 752 -7.51 13.15 13.83
CA ALA A 752 -7.86 14.33 13.07
C ALA A 752 -7.19 14.28 11.70
N GLY A 753 -7.73 15.04 10.75
CA GLY A 753 -7.12 15.13 9.44
C GLY A 753 -7.81 16.10 8.50
N VAL A 754 -7.26 16.12 7.28
CA VAL A 754 -7.73 16.94 6.16
C VAL A 754 -7.79 16.09 4.90
N MET A 755 -8.79 16.34 4.06
CA MET A 755 -8.92 15.77 2.73
C MET A 755 -9.31 16.86 1.74
N GLN A 756 -8.65 16.88 0.59
CA GLN A 756 -8.97 17.76 -0.54
C GLN A 756 -9.49 16.91 -1.69
N ASP A 757 -10.71 17.20 -2.15
CA ASP A 757 -11.23 16.68 -3.40
C ASP A 757 -10.69 17.51 -4.57
N ILE A 758 -10.34 16.85 -5.66
CA ILE A 758 -9.92 17.46 -6.92
C ILE A 758 -10.87 16.94 -8.00
N ASP A 759 -11.96 17.69 -8.18
CA ASP A 759 -13.15 17.26 -8.94
C ASP A 759 -12.84 17.05 -10.41
N ALA A 760 -11.95 17.87 -10.99
CA ALA A 760 -11.55 17.78 -12.40
C ALA A 760 -10.95 16.42 -12.80
N TYR A 761 -10.43 15.66 -11.82
CA TYR A 761 -9.77 14.38 -12.05
C TYR A 761 -10.36 13.24 -11.21
N ASN A 762 -11.53 13.44 -10.58
CA ASN A 762 -12.13 12.49 -9.64
C ASN A 762 -11.17 12.01 -8.54
N MET A 763 -10.23 12.87 -8.14
CA MET A 763 -9.12 12.53 -7.25
C MET A 763 -9.38 13.05 -5.83
N GLN A 764 -8.87 12.34 -4.82
CA GLN A 764 -8.85 12.79 -3.43
C GLN A 764 -7.43 12.68 -2.88
N VAL A 765 -6.96 13.72 -2.19
CA VAL A 765 -5.70 13.70 -1.45
C VAL A 765 -6.00 13.89 0.03
N TYR A 766 -5.37 13.11 0.90
CA TYR A 766 -5.65 13.17 2.33
C TYR A 766 -4.41 13.05 3.21
N LEU A 767 -4.52 13.60 4.41
CA LEU A 767 -3.58 13.47 5.52
C LEU A 767 -4.40 13.25 6.80
N GLY A 768 -4.01 12.27 7.60
CA GLY A 768 -4.65 11.94 8.86
C GLY A 768 -3.65 11.54 9.94
N PHE A 769 -4.09 11.70 11.19
CA PHE A 769 -3.38 11.30 12.38
C PHE A 769 -4.33 10.54 13.30
N ARG A 770 -3.84 9.48 13.95
CA ARG A 770 -4.54 8.76 15.02
C ARG A 770 -3.61 8.46 16.17
N HIS A 771 -4.13 8.56 17.38
CA HIS A 771 -3.48 8.15 18.62
C HIS A 771 -4.36 7.12 19.31
N TYR A 772 -3.79 5.95 19.62
CA TYR A 772 -4.43 4.86 20.32
C TYR A 772 -3.83 4.70 21.72
N ALA A 773 -4.70 4.68 22.72
CA ALA A 773 -4.36 4.42 24.11
C ALA A 773 -5.16 3.22 24.63
N PHE A 774 -4.53 2.39 25.46
CA PHE A 774 -5.10 1.13 25.92
C PHE A 774 -5.07 1.05 27.44
N ASN A 775 -6.15 0.55 28.02
CA ASN A 775 -6.24 0.21 29.44
C ASN A 775 -6.69 -1.25 29.56
N ILE A 776 -5.89 -2.06 30.26
CA ILE A 776 -6.15 -3.49 30.49
C ILE A 776 -6.03 -3.73 31.99
N GLU A 777 -6.97 -4.46 32.55
CA GLU A 777 -6.92 -4.97 33.92
C GLU A 777 -6.96 -6.50 33.87
N GLY A 778 -6.27 -7.16 34.80
CA GLY A 778 -6.22 -8.62 34.81
C GLY A 778 -5.26 -9.20 35.84
N LEU A 779 -5.18 -10.53 35.87
CA LEU A 779 -4.35 -11.30 36.81
C LEU A 779 -2.99 -11.66 36.18
N ARG A 780 -1.88 -11.40 36.88
CA ARG A 780 -0.51 -11.83 36.54
C ARG A 780 -0.08 -13.06 37.37
N ASP A 781 1.04 -13.69 37.00
CA ASP A 781 1.62 -14.77 37.81
C ASP A 781 2.15 -14.24 39.14
N SER A 782 1.93 -14.98 40.23
CA SER A 782 2.68 -14.80 41.47
C SER A 782 3.73 -15.90 41.54
N ASN A 783 5.01 -15.56 41.41
CA ASN A 783 6.09 -16.43 41.90
C ASN A 783 6.13 -16.51 43.46
N SER A 784 5.12 -15.98 44.15
CA SER A 784 5.07 -15.87 45.60
C SER A 784 3.67 -16.21 46.12
N GLN A 785 3.52 -17.46 46.59
CA GLN A 785 2.58 -18.01 47.59
C GLN A 785 1.06 -17.72 47.47
N PRO A 786 0.20 -18.70 47.83
CA PRO A 786 -1.25 -18.53 47.78
C PRO A 786 -1.72 -17.48 48.80
N GLY A 787 -2.39 -16.42 48.34
CA GLY A 787 -3.07 -15.44 49.20
C GLY A 787 -2.76 -13.96 48.93
N GLY A 788 -1.84 -13.63 48.01
CA GLY A 788 -1.58 -12.24 47.63
C GLY A 788 -2.60 -11.70 46.62
N VAL A 789 -3.25 -10.58 46.94
CA VAL A 789 -4.05 -9.80 45.98
C VAL A 789 -3.15 -9.33 44.84
N ILE A 790 -3.41 -9.78 43.60
CA ILE A 790 -2.61 -9.44 42.42
C ILE A 790 -3.27 -8.26 41.70
N ALA A 791 -2.62 -7.10 41.72
CA ALA A 791 -3.11 -5.89 41.05
C ALA A 791 -2.39 -5.63 39.72
N SER A 792 -3.21 -5.32 38.71
CA SER A 792 -3.00 -4.60 37.44
C SER A 792 -1.80 -4.97 36.55
N PRO A 793 -1.99 -5.22 35.23
CA PRO A 793 -0.88 -5.31 34.31
C PRO A 793 -0.15 -3.96 34.20
N ALA A 794 1.08 -4.02 33.72
CA ALA A 794 1.84 -2.82 33.41
C ALA A 794 1.13 -2.00 32.33
N PRO A 795 1.33 -0.67 32.32
CA PRO A 795 0.74 0.20 31.31
C PRO A 795 1.10 -0.30 29.90
N ILE A 796 0.14 -0.25 28.98
CA ILE A 796 0.39 -0.55 27.58
C ILE A 796 0.89 0.73 26.90
N LYS A 797 1.85 0.60 25.99
CA LYS A 797 2.37 1.74 25.25
C LYS A 797 1.38 2.18 24.17
N ASP A 798 1.16 3.49 24.11
CA ASP A 798 0.33 4.09 23.07
C ASP A 798 0.94 3.93 21.67
N ILE A 799 0.06 3.87 20.67
CA ILE A 799 0.44 3.76 19.26
C ILE A 799 -0.03 5.01 18.52
N ASN A 800 0.89 5.67 17.81
CA ASN A 800 0.60 6.84 17.00
C ASN A 800 0.72 6.49 15.52
N LEU A 801 -0.26 6.90 14.72
CA LEU A 801 -0.28 6.76 13.26
C LEU A 801 -0.31 8.13 12.60
N VAL A 802 0.47 8.32 11.56
CA VAL A 802 0.34 9.41 10.59
C VAL A 802 0.21 8.76 9.23
N PHE A 803 -0.76 9.18 8.43
CA PHE A 803 -0.96 8.61 7.12
C PHE A 803 -1.39 9.66 6.11
N SER A 804 -0.92 9.51 4.88
CA SER A 804 -1.32 10.36 3.76
C SER A 804 -1.48 9.52 2.51
N GLY A 805 -2.33 9.95 1.58
CA GLY A 805 -2.55 9.17 0.38
C GLY A 805 -3.33 9.89 -0.69
N VAL A 806 -3.43 9.20 -1.83
CA VAL A 806 -4.15 9.68 -3.01
C VAL A 806 -5.07 8.57 -3.49
N ARG A 807 -6.32 8.94 -3.76
CA ARG A 807 -7.34 8.06 -4.34
C ARG A 807 -7.81 8.61 -5.69
N PHE A 808 -7.76 7.77 -6.72
CA PHE A 808 -8.32 8.03 -8.04
C PHE A 808 -9.56 7.16 -8.25
N ARG A 809 -10.56 7.67 -8.97
CA ARG A 809 -11.79 6.94 -9.31
C ARG A 809 -12.09 7.13 -10.79
N PHE A 810 -12.43 6.05 -11.49
CA PHE A 810 -12.72 6.06 -12.92
C PHE A 810 -13.93 5.20 -13.30
#